data_AF-A0A3A4UQ80-F1
#
_entry.id   AF-A0A3A4UQ80-F1
#
_cell.length_a   1.000
_cell.length_b   1.000
_cell.length_c   1.000
_cell.angle_alpha   90.00
_cell.angle_beta   90.00
_cell.angle_gamma   90.00
#
_symmetry.space_group_name_H-M   'P 1'
#
loop_
_entity.id
_entity.type
_entity.pdbx_description
1 polymer ?
#
loop_
_entity_poly.entity_id
_entity_poly.type
_entity_poly.pdbx_seq_one_letter_code
_entity_poly.pdbx_strand_id
1 'polypeptide(L)'
;MPDFPYYPPHDPSYHLSVDQAPNPVPLEKPIIPIYELGETVPESDPQGRNLLQTTQAAIRGGAGTLQIVMTTSHESAIGGRFKAMGTEVREALREIALANKVMIRGVELPTSLKNLSGFDFQQSVFSEDARRRGFEEVKDAIKFTADVSGGGGVDIVSWEFPRNVNDANWQEKGPDGQPLFVRDSEIERLAWLVDDRTGRTTRLPKDEKIRIAWNKDGFTPIAPEDTTTPVEKRDFEWSDFERWAKENRERLKKLSEEERAKLEQEDPVNAKTTPEEIFVATQLQGQVNQLRGQISRYKSLADQDLAQVKAFEEREKEERQAGNEEEAKKFAERKQKALELYKDYMASVRGSEQSIHEIQQRIAHFKPINEYGLKRSAETYAEAGILAMQQTKEGQAKGTVKTPIHVGPEIGWPDYYGSHPKEFVELIDQSRKKMVELLTKREIEDARTGQKQANPYFNPNVSESEAKKLAADHVKGLFDTSHMGMWLAHFRPIVDKKTGTIESEEARIKRFNEWFNKQVDTLAEETKKRGIIGGIQLVDSASAAHGHLPPGQGIFPVIEAAKKFKAAGYSGFLVSEGHEEEKFGQGRIRTKLWQNAGAPIGNSYYNSAPPLQWRQVQHNYFGKTYNPLFMFGSYSPSNDFKLWSEVPLE
;
A
#
# COMPACT_ATOMS: atom_id res chain seq x y z
N MET A 1 -11.38 -44.60 36.19
CA MET A 1 -11.92 -44.82 34.83
C MET A 1 -12.46 -46.24 34.80
N PRO A 2 -13.65 -46.52 34.24
CA PRO A 2 -14.09 -47.89 34.06
C PRO A 2 -13.28 -48.54 32.94
N ASP A 3 -12.94 -49.82 33.11
CA ASP A 3 -12.29 -50.67 32.11
C ASP A 3 -13.15 -50.73 30.85
N PHE A 4 -12.67 -50.16 29.76
CA PHE A 4 -13.24 -50.41 28.44
C PHE A 4 -12.72 -51.77 27.94
N PRO A 5 -13.60 -52.72 27.60
CA PRO A 5 -13.17 -53.97 27.00
C PRO A 5 -12.44 -53.70 25.67
N TYR A 6 -11.24 -54.28 25.55
CA TYR A 6 -10.49 -54.29 24.31
C TYR A 6 -11.16 -55.27 23.34
N TYR A 7 -11.76 -54.75 22.27
CA TYR A 7 -12.34 -55.55 21.20
C TYR A 7 -11.33 -55.67 20.05
N PRO A 8 -10.96 -56.89 19.63
CA PRO A 8 -10.12 -57.08 18.45
C PRO A 8 -10.87 -56.60 17.18
N PRO A 9 -10.15 -56.19 16.11
CA PRO A 9 -10.75 -55.62 14.89
C PRO A 9 -11.74 -56.53 14.16
N HIS A 10 -11.75 -57.82 14.50
CA HIS A 10 -12.64 -58.83 13.93
C HIS A 10 -13.87 -59.13 14.80
N ASP A 11 -13.98 -58.50 15.97
CA ASP A 11 -15.14 -58.63 16.83
C ASP A 11 -16.32 -57.86 16.22
N PRO A 12 -17.47 -58.50 15.95
CA PRO A 12 -18.68 -57.82 15.47
C PRO A 12 -19.09 -56.63 16.36
N SER A 13 -18.75 -56.69 17.65
CA SER A 13 -19.00 -55.64 18.66
C SER A 13 -18.17 -54.38 18.43
N TYR A 14 -16.98 -54.49 17.80
CA TYR A 14 -16.14 -53.35 17.45
C TYR A 14 -16.87 -52.44 16.46
N HIS A 15 -17.60 -53.03 15.51
CA HIS A 15 -18.36 -52.32 14.48
C HIS A 15 -19.68 -51.72 14.99
N LEU A 16 -20.30 -52.31 16.02
CA LEU A 16 -21.52 -51.78 16.64
C LEU A 16 -21.30 -50.42 17.34
N SER A 17 -20.06 -50.09 17.72
CA SER A 17 -19.72 -48.81 18.36
C SER A 17 -19.77 -47.61 17.41
N VAL A 18 -19.61 -47.83 16.09
CA VAL A 18 -19.60 -46.76 15.08
C VAL A 18 -21.02 -46.28 14.79
N ASP A 19 -22.01 -47.18 14.80
CA ASP A 19 -23.43 -46.85 14.61
C ASP A 19 -24.04 -46.08 15.80
N GLN A 20 -23.36 -46.05 16.95
CA GLN A 20 -23.75 -45.32 18.15
C GLN A 20 -22.99 -44.00 18.34
N ALA A 21 -22.02 -43.68 17.47
CA ALA A 21 -21.40 -42.37 17.48
C ALA A 21 -22.46 -41.32 17.14
N PRO A 22 -22.65 -40.26 17.95
CA PRO A 22 -23.62 -39.22 17.64
C PRO A 22 -23.30 -38.66 16.25
N ASN A 23 -24.27 -38.73 15.34
CA ASN A 23 -24.16 -38.13 14.02
C ASN A 23 -23.70 -36.68 14.22
N PRO A 24 -22.50 -36.29 13.73
CA PRO A 24 -22.09 -34.91 13.81
C PRO A 24 -23.15 -34.08 13.11
N VAL A 25 -23.63 -33.03 13.78
CA VAL A 25 -24.64 -32.12 13.24
C VAL A 25 -24.21 -31.74 11.82
N PRO A 26 -24.98 -32.10 10.78
CA PRO A 26 -24.60 -31.78 9.42
C PRO A 26 -24.51 -30.26 9.34
N LEU A 27 -23.32 -29.73 9.03
CA LEU A 27 -23.22 -28.35 8.57
C LEU A 27 -24.13 -28.25 7.33
N GLU A 28 -25.21 -27.49 7.45
CA GLU A 28 -26.16 -27.21 6.39
C GLU A 28 -25.41 -26.58 5.20
N LYS A 29 -25.16 -27.40 4.16
CA LYS A 29 -24.50 -27.03 2.90
C LYS A 29 -23.03 -26.56 3.08
N PRO A 30 -22.12 -26.90 2.14
CA PRO A 30 -20.78 -26.32 2.15
C PRO A 30 -20.85 -24.80 2.17
N ILE A 31 -20.07 -24.19 3.06
CA ILE A 31 -20.01 -22.73 3.24
C ILE A 31 -19.62 -22.07 1.91
N ILE A 32 -18.68 -22.71 1.19
CA ILE A 32 -18.15 -22.28 -0.10
C ILE A 32 -17.94 -23.54 -0.95
N PRO A 33 -18.47 -23.60 -2.18
CA PRO A 33 -18.22 -24.73 -3.07
C PRO A 33 -16.72 -24.90 -3.34
N ILE A 34 -16.24 -26.16 -3.43
CA ILE A 34 -14.81 -26.47 -3.67
C ILE A 34 -14.26 -25.76 -4.90
N TYR A 35 -15.05 -25.63 -5.97
CA TYR A 35 -14.59 -24.99 -7.20
C TYR A 35 -14.31 -23.49 -7.03
N GLU A 36 -14.87 -22.84 -6.00
CA GLU A 36 -14.60 -21.44 -5.65
C GLU A 36 -13.42 -21.27 -4.69
N LEU A 37 -12.96 -22.38 -4.08
CA LEU A 37 -11.81 -22.40 -3.18
C LEU A 37 -10.57 -22.85 -3.93
N GLY A 38 -9.67 -21.91 -4.19
CA GLY A 38 -8.43 -22.13 -4.90
C GLY A 38 -7.18 -22.16 -4.03
N GLU A 39 -6.03 -22.17 -4.69
CA GLU A 39 -4.72 -21.98 -4.08
C GLU A 39 -3.84 -21.08 -4.94
N THR A 40 -2.86 -20.45 -4.31
CA THR A 40 -1.78 -19.76 -5.02
C THR A 40 -0.78 -20.75 -5.62
N VAL A 41 -0.33 -20.47 -6.83
CA VAL A 41 0.68 -21.27 -7.54
C VAL A 41 1.93 -20.41 -7.74
N PRO A 42 3.04 -20.71 -7.05
CA PRO A 42 4.25 -19.94 -7.22
C PRO A 42 4.89 -20.22 -8.60
N GLU A 43 5.55 -19.19 -9.13
CA GLU A 43 6.33 -19.23 -10.36
C GLU A 43 7.35 -20.38 -10.38
N SER A 44 8.01 -20.59 -9.24
CA SER A 44 8.89 -21.72 -8.99
C SER A 44 8.70 -22.19 -7.56
N ASP A 45 8.68 -23.50 -7.34
CA ASP A 45 8.58 -24.04 -6.00
C ASP A 45 9.96 -24.39 -5.40
N PRO A 46 10.04 -24.70 -4.08
CA PRO A 46 11.29 -25.09 -3.44
C PRO A 46 11.94 -26.36 -4.01
N GLN A 47 11.21 -27.14 -4.80
CA GLN A 47 11.67 -28.38 -5.44
C GLN A 47 12.22 -28.11 -6.85
N GLY A 48 12.24 -26.85 -7.30
CA GLY A 48 12.73 -26.44 -8.61
C GLY A 48 11.75 -26.68 -9.76
N ARG A 49 10.47 -26.97 -9.47
CA ARG A 49 9.43 -27.10 -10.50
C ARG A 49 9.11 -25.73 -11.09
N ASN A 50 8.91 -25.68 -12.40
CA ASN A 50 8.50 -24.46 -13.10
C ASN A 50 6.98 -24.22 -12.98
N LEU A 51 6.53 -23.03 -13.39
CA LEU A 51 5.13 -22.62 -13.31
C LEU A 51 4.15 -23.60 -13.97
N LEU A 52 4.50 -24.20 -15.11
CA LEU A 52 3.64 -25.16 -15.78
C LEU A 52 3.46 -26.43 -14.93
N GLN A 53 4.55 -26.92 -14.35
CA GLN A 53 4.54 -28.10 -13.48
C GLN A 53 3.81 -27.83 -12.16
N THR A 54 4.00 -26.67 -11.55
CA THR A 54 3.29 -26.29 -10.31
C THR A 54 1.80 -26.10 -10.57
N THR A 55 1.42 -25.50 -11.71
CA THR A 55 0.02 -25.38 -12.15
C THR A 55 -0.62 -26.75 -12.37
N GLN A 56 0.05 -27.66 -13.09
CA GLN A 56 -0.43 -29.04 -13.30
C GLN A 56 -0.58 -29.79 -11.97
N ALA A 57 0.35 -29.60 -11.03
CA ALA A 57 0.30 -30.22 -9.72
C ALA A 57 -0.90 -29.73 -8.89
N ALA A 58 -1.18 -28.42 -8.89
CA ALA A 58 -2.35 -27.83 -8.25
C ALA A 58 -3.67 -28.38 -8.82
N ILE A 59 -3.76 -28.44 -10.16
CA ILE A 59 -4.92 -28.98 -10.87
C ILE A 59 -5.14 -30.46 -10.54
N ARG A 60 -4.08 -31.29 -10.57
CA ARG A 60 -4.15 -32.71 -10.17
C ARG A 60 -4.51 -32.88 -8.70
N GLY A 61 -4.12 -31.91 -7.87
CA GLY A 61 -4.53 -31.81 -6.48
C GLY A 61 -6.00 -31.47 -6.27
N GLY A 62 -6.71 -31.05 -7.32
CA GLY A 62 -8.13 -30.74 -7.33
C GLY A 62 -8.47 -29.26 -7.13
N ALA A 63 -7.52 -28.35 -7.30
CA ALA A 63 -7.80 -26.91 -7.24
C ALA A 63 -8.75 -26.49 -8.39
N GLY A 64 -9.87 -25.84 -8.05
CA GLY A 64 -10.83 -25.32 -9.04
C GLY A 64 -10.54 -23.89 -9.52
N THR A 65 -9.81 -23.13 -8.69
CA THR A 65 -9.39 -21.76 -8.97
C THR A 65 -7.92 -21.61 -8.61
N LEU A 66 -7.16 -20.84 -9.38
CA LEU A 66 -5.73 -20.59 -9.17
C LEU A 66 -5.44 -19.09 -9.23
N GLN A 67 -4.55 -18.62 -8.37
CA GLN A 67 -3.85 -17.36 -8.54
C GLN A 67 -2.38 -17.68 -8.77
N ILE A 68 -1.76 -17.05 -9.75
CA ILE A 68 -0.34 -17.27 -10.02
C ILE A 68 0.48 -16.22 -9.27
N VAL A 69 1.47 -16.64 -8.50
CA VAL A 69 2.33 -15.73 -7.72
C VAL A 69 3.72 -15.68 -8.34
N MET A 70 4.13 -14.49 -8.79
CA MET A 70 5.49 -14.26 -9.29
C MET A 70 6.44 -14.04 -8.12
N THR A 71 7.57 -14.75 -8.10
CA THR A 71 8.57 -14.61 -7.02
C THR A 71 9.84 -13.95 -7.50
N THR A 72 10.13 -14.01 -8.80
CA THR A 72 11.31 -13.37 -9.39
C THR A 72 11.18 -11.85 -9.37
N SER A 73 12.20 -11.15 -8.86
CA SER A 73 12.22 -9.68 -8.81
C SER A 73 11.99 -9.05 -10.20
N HIS A 74 11.15 -8.01 -10.25
CA HIS A 74 10.90 -7.24 -11.47
C HIS A 74 12.18 -6.57 -12.01
N GLU A 75 13.19 -6.34 -11.15
CA GLU A 75 14.49 -5.76 -11.51
C GLU A 75 15.51 -6.79 -12.03
N SER A 76 15.23 -8.09 -11.92
CA SER A 76 16.17 -9.11 -12.42
C SER A 76 16.43 -8.93 -13.91
N ALA A 77 17.65 -9.15 -14.40
CA ALA A 77 17.93 -9.12 -15.83
C ALA A 77 17.56 -10.45 -16.53
N ILE A 78 17.55 -11.56 -15.79
CA ILE A 78 17.45 -12.92 -16.33
C ILE A 78 16.45 -13.73 -15.50
N GLY A 79 15.69 -14.58 -16.18
CA GLY A 79 14.77 -15.52 -15.56
C GLY A 79 13.45 -14.89 -15.10
N GLY A 80 12.44 -15.75 -15.02
CA GLY A 80 11.11 -15.48 -14.49
C GLY A 80 10.36 -14.27 -15.07
N ARG A 81 9.20 -13.98 -14.48
CA ARG A 81 8.23 -12.93 -14.83
C ARG A 81 7.40 -13.27 -16.06
N PHE A 82 6.32 -12.50 -16.19
CA PHE A 82 5.40 -12.58 -17.30
C PHE A 82 6.12 -12.53 -18.64
N LYS A 83 7.01 -11.54 -18.87
CA LYS A 83 7.70 -11.35 -20.15
C LYS A 83 8.66 -12.47 -20.57
N ALA A 84 9.14 -13.30 -19.64
CA ALA A 84 10.01 -14.43 -19.97
C ALA A 84 9.23 -15.67 -20.45
N MET A 85 7.90 -15.68 -20.26
CA MET A 85 7.05 -16.77 -20.73
C MET A 85 6.64 -16.55 -22.18
N GLY A 86 7.18 -17.37 -23.07
CA GLY A 86 6.81 -17.37 -24.48
C GLY A 86 5.36 -17.78 -24.73
N THR A 87 4.88 -17.54 -25.94
CA THR A 87 3.50 -17.83 -26.36
C THR A 87 3.10 -19.28 -26.13
N GLU A 88 3.99 -20.25 -26.41
CA GLU A 88 3.72 -21.68 -26.22
C GLU A 88 3.44 -22.04 -24.75
N VAL A 89 4.18 -21.45 -23.81
CA VAL A 89 3.98 -21.69 -22.37
C VAL A 89 2.64 -21.11 -21.91
N ARG A 90 2.30 -19.91 -22.37
CA ARG A 90 1.02 -19.24 -22.05
C ARG A 90 -0.16 -20.02 -22.62
N GLU A 91 -0.04 -20.50 -23.86
CA GLU A 91 -1.03 -21.35 -24.49
C GLU A 91 -1.19 -22.67 -23.75
N ALA A 92 -0.10 -23.34 -23.37
CA ALA A 92 -0.15 -24.56 -22.57
C ALA A 92 -0.85 -24.35 -21.22
N LEU A 93 -0.55 -23.26 -20.51
CA LEU A 93 -1.24 -22.92 -19.26
C LEU A 93 -2.75 -22.75 -19.48
N ARG A 94 -3.14 -22.01 -20.52
CA ARG A 94 -4.54 -21.81 -20.90
C ARG A 94 -5.24 -23.12 -21.25
N GLU A 95 -4.61 -23.95 -22.07
CA GLU A 95 -5.18 -25.22 -22.52
C GLU A 95 -5.36 -26.21 -21.38
N ILE A 96 -4.37 -26.32 -20.49
CA ILE A 96 -4.46 -27.19 -19.31
C ILE A 96 -5.57 -26.70 -18.38
N ALA A 97 -5.67 -25.39 -18.13
CA ALA A 97 -6.75 -24.82 -17.33
C ALA A 97 -8.13 -25.12 -17.97
N LEU A 98 -8.26 -24.89 -19.28
CA LEU A 98 -9.49 -25.15 -20.03
C LEU A 98 -9.89 -26.63 -20.02
N ALA A 99 -8.95 -27.53 -20.28
CA ALA A 99 -9.18 -28.98 -20.32
C ALA A 99 -9.67 -29.52 -18.96
N ASN A 100 -9.17 -28.95 -17.86
CA ASN A 100 -9.53 -29.36 -16.51
C ASN A 100 -10.68 -28.52 -15.91
N LYS A 101 -11.23 -27.57 -16.67
CA LYS A 101 -12.26 -26.61 -16.19
C LYS A 101 -11.83 -25.85 -14.93
N VAL A 102 -10.53 -25.56 -14.82
CA VAL A 102 -9.94 -24.77 -13.75
C VAL A 102 -9.85 -23.31 -14.19
N MET A 103 -10.07 -22.39 -13.26
CA MET A 103 -10.01 -20.96 -13.53
C MET A 103 -8.73 -20.36 -12.96
N ILE A 104 -7.82 -19.89 -13.80
CA ILE A 104 -6.79 -18.95 -13.35
C ILE A 104 -7.49 -17.60 -13.22
N ARG A 105 -7.52 -16.99 -12.04
CA ARG A 105 -8.35 -15.80 -11.75
C ARG A 105 -7.57 -14.59 -11.25
N GLY A 106 -6.27 -14.73 -11.02
CA GLY A 106 -5.42 -13.64 -10.59
C GLY A 106 -3.95 -13.91 -10.86
N VAL A 107 -3.18 -12.83 -10.89
CA VAL A 107 -1.72 -12.86 -10.86
C VAL A 107 -1.21 -11.85 -9.84
N GLU A 108 -0.39 -12.33 -8.91
CA GLU A 108 0.30 -11.51 -7.94
C GLU A 108 1.69 -11.16 -8.46
N LEU A 109 2.01 -9.87 -8.41
CA LEU A 109 3.32 -9.36 -8.76
C LEU A 109 4.32 -9.59 -7.63
N PRO A 110 5.62 -9.74 -7.93
CA PRO A 110 6.61 -10.04 -6.91
C PRO A 110 6.69 -8.91 -5.89
N THR A 111 6.83 -9.24 -4.60
CA THR A 111 6.97 -8.27 -3.48
C THR A 111 8.15 -7.30 -3.62
N SER A 112 9.05 -7.51 -4.58
CA SER A 112 10.04 -6.51 -5.03
C SER A 112 9.40 -5.25 -5.62
N LEU A 113 8.24 -5.38 -6.28
CA LEU A 113 7.43 -4.29 -6.79
C LEU A 113 6.42 -3.89 -5.71
N LYS A 114 6.75 -2.84 -4.99
CA LYS A 114 6.11 -2.49 -3.71
C LYS A 114 5.08 -1.37 -3.81
N ASN A 115 5.09 -0.61 -4.89
CA ASN A 115 4.19 0.53 -5.06
C ASN A 115 4.05 0.92 -6.52
N LEU A 116 2.98 1.65 -6.80
CA LEU A 116 2.79 2.35 -8.08
C LEU A 116 2.86 3.87 -7.95
N SER A 117 3.12 4.42 -6.76
CA SER A 117 3.43 5.84 -6.56
C SER A 117 4.74 6.27 -7.24
N GLY A 118 5.69 5.33 -7.39
CA GLY A 118 7.07 5.59 -7.80
C GLY A 118 7.98 5.99 -6.65
N PHE A 119 7.58 5.73 -5.40
CA PHE A 119 8.41 6.01 -4.23
C PHE A 119 9.59 5.04 -4.16
N ASP A 120 10.79 5.59 -4.28
CA ASP A 120 12.05 4.90 -4.05
C ASP A 120 12.41 4.99 -2.56
N PHE A 121 12.30 3.86 -1.85
CA PHE A 121 12.60 3.76 -0.43
C PHE A 121 14.07 3.98 -0.09
N GLN A 122 15.01 3.69 -1.00
CA GLN A 122 16.44 3.87 -0.76
C GLN A 122 16.81 5.35 -0.85
N GLN A 123 16.29 6.04 -1.85
CA GLN A 123 16.59 7.45 -2.10
C GLN A 123 15.62 8.40 -1.40
N SER A 124 14.49 7.90 -0.88
CA SER A 124 13.40 8.69 -0.31
C SER A 124 12.93 9.78 -1.29
N VAL A 125 12.63 9.38 -2.52
CA VAL A 125 12.19 10.26 -3.62
C VAL A 125 11.09 9.58 -4.42
N PHE A 126 10.12 10.36 -4.88
CA PHE A 126 9.18 9.91 -5.90
C PHE A 126 9.83 10.06 -7.28
N SER A 127 10.25 8.93 -7.85
CA SER A 127 10.94 8.88 -9.13
C SER A 127 10.01 8.41 -10.25
N GLU A 128 10.05 9.12 -11.36
CA GLU A 128 9.34 8.70 -12.57
C GLU A 128 9.92 7.43 -13.17
N ASP A 129 11.24 7.26 -13.10
CA ASP A 129 11.87 6.06 -13.62
C ASP A 129 11.45 4.84 -12.79
N ALA A 130 11.33 4.99 -11.46
CA ALA A 130 10.80 3.94 -10.59
C ALA A 130 9.33 3.64 -10.93
N ARG A 131 8.48 4.67 -11.04
CA ARG A 131 7.07 4.53 -11.45
C ARG A 131 6.94 3.82 -12.79
N ARG A 132 7.70 4.24 -13.80
CA ARG A 132 7.67 3.66 -15.14
C ARG A 132 8.10 2.20 -15.14
N ARG A 133 9.19 1.85 -14.44
CA ARG A 133 9.63 0.44 -14.33
C ARG A 133 8.55 -0.45 -13.71
N GLY A 134 7.94 0.02 -12.62
CA GLY A 134 6.84 -0.71 -11.99
C GLY A 134 5.62 -0.83 -12.89
N PHE A 135 5.25 0.26 -13.57
CA PHE A 135 4.13 0.27 -14.49
C PHE A 135 4.33 -0.67 -15.68
N GLU A 136 5.53 -0.73 -16.28
CA GLU A 136 5.82 -1.67 -17.38
C GLU A 136 5.66 -3.14 -16.95
N GLU A 137 6.06 -3.50 -15.73
CA GLU A 137 5.83 -4.86 -15.21
C GLU A 137 4.33 -5.16 -15.06
N VAL A 138 3.54 -4.17 -14.59
CA VAL A 138 2.07 -4.28 -14.55
C VAL A 138 1.48 -4.44 -15.95
N LYS A 139 2.02 -3.77 -16.98
CA LYS A 139 1.56 -3.96 -18.37
C LYS A 139 1.77 -5.39 -18.84
N ASP A 140 2.93 -5.96 -18.54
CA ASP A 140 3.26 -7.34 -18.92
C ASP A 140 2.39 -8.35 -18.16
N ALA A 141 2.07 -8.08 -16.90
CA ALA A 141 1.12 -8.86 -16.11
C ALA A 141 -0.29 -8.82 -16.71
N ILE A 142 -0.82 -7.63 -17.05
CA ILE A 142 -2.15 -7.48 -17.68
C ILE A 142 -2.23 -8.27 -18.99
N LYS A 143 -1.21 -8.19 -19.84
CA LYS A 143 -1.15 -8.98 -21.09
C LYS A 143 -1.13 -10.48 -20.82
N PHE A 144 -0.35 -10.92 -19.84
CA PHE A 144 -0.32 -12.32 -19.42
C PHE A 144 -1.68 -12.82 -18.92
N THR A 145 -2.37 -12.03 -18.10
CA THR A 145 -3.74 -12.33 -17.66
C THR A 145 -4.69 -12.44 -18.86
N ALA A 146 -4.57 -11.56 -19.86
CA ALA A 146 -5.38 -11.63 -21.09
C ALA A 146 -5.14 -12.91 -21.92
N ASP A 147 -3.91 -13.42 -21.91
CA ASP A 147 -3.52 -14.63 -22.64
C ASP A 147 -3.93 -15.92 -21.92
N VAL A 148 -3.84 -15.94 -20.59
CA VAL A 148 -3.86 -17.19 -19.80
C VAL A 148 -5.15 -17.40 -19.01
N SER A 149 -5.75 -16.34 -18.45
CA SER A 149 -6.67 -16.49 -17.31
C SER A 149 -8.16 -16.31 -17.64
N GLY A 150 -8.51 -15.94 -18.87
CA GLY A 150 -9.91 -15.62 -19.19
C GLY A 150 -10.41 -14.32 -18.57
N GLY A 151 -9.52 -13.49 -18.03
CA GLY A 151 -9.82 -12.35 -17.16
C GLY A 151 -9.39 -12.61 -15.71
N GLY A 152 -9.56 -11.63 -14.82
CA GLY A 152 -9.12 -11.77 -13.42
C GLY A 152 -8.33 -10.58 -12.90
N GLY A 153 -7.74 -10.75 -11.72
CA GLY A 153 -6.97 -9.72 -11.02
C GLY A 153 -5.50 -9.66 -11.41
N VAL A 154 -4.93 -8.47 -11.34
CA VAL A 154 -3.49 -8.20 -11.34
C VAL A 154 -3.23 -7.39 -10.08
N ASP A 155 -2.62 -8.00 -9.08
CA ASP A 155 -2.48 -7.42 -7.74
C ASP A 155 -1.03 -7.02 -7.43
N ILE A 156 -0.91 -5.84 -6.82
CA ILE A 156 0.36 -5.22 -6.41
C ILE A 156 0.25 -4.95 -4.92
N VAL A 157 1.16 -5.50 -4.11
CA VAL A 157 1.24 -5.17 -2.68
C VAL A 157 1.34 -3.65 -2.49
N SER A 158 0.44 -3.06 -1.71
CA SER A 158 0.33 -1.61 -1.52
C SER A 158 1.28 -1.10 -0.44
N TRP A 159 2.56 -0.94 -0.74
CA TRP A 159 3.50 -0.19 0.09
C TRP A 159 3.79 1.17 -0.53
N GLU A 160 2.75 1.98 -0.72
CA GLU A 160 2.80 3.15 -1.59
C GLU A 160 3.85 4.19 -1.16
N PHE A 161 3.90 4.51 0.13
CA PHE A 161 4.87 5.42 0.75
C PHE A 161 4.80 5.28 2.28
N PRO A 162 5.83 5.70 3.04
CA PRO A 162 5.80 5.64 4.50
C PRO A 162 4.73 6.57 5.07
N ARG A 163 4.05 6.13 6.14
CA ARG A 163 3.08 6.97 6.85
C ARG A 163 2.97 6.63 8.33
N ASN A 164 2.73 7.65 9.15
CA ASN A 164 2.56 7.53 10.59
C ASN A 164 1.24 6.82 10.93
N VAL A 165 1.31 5.77 11.74
CA VAL A 165 0.16 5.04 12.29
C VAL A 165 -0.49 5.84 13.41
N ASN A 166 0.31 6.47 14.27
CA ASN A 166 -0.16 7.04 15.52
C ASN A 166 -1.08 8.26 15.28
N ASP A 167 -0.80 9.03 14.23
CA ASP A 167 -1.49 10.28 13.91
C ASP A 167 -2.48 10.13 12.74
N ALA A 168 -2.73 8.89 12.30
CA ALA A 168 -3.58 8.62 11.15
C ALA A 168 -5.04 9.02 11.44
N ASN A 169 -5.72 9.63 10.45
CA ASN A 169 -7.10 10.11 10.60
C ASN A 169 -8.13 8.99 10.87
N TRP A 170 -7.78 7.74 10.54
CA TRP A 170 -8.62 6.57 10.75
C TRP A 170 -8.44 5.93 12.13
N GLN A 171 -7.44 6.34 12.90
CA GLN A 171 -7.10 5.78 14.21
C GLN A 171 -8.31 5.83 15.14
N GLU A 172 -8.72 4.66 15.62
CA GLU A 172 -9.82 4.54 16.57
C GLU A 172 -9.28 4.60 18.01
N LYS A 173 -10.10 5.07 18.95
CA LYS A 173 -9.79 5.03 20.37
C LYS A 173 -10.30 3.72 20.97
N GLY A 174 -9.48 3.10 21.81
CA GLY A 174 -9.87 1.95 22.61
C GLY A 174 -10.78 2.30 23.79
N PRO A 175 -11.24 1.27 24.54
CA PRO A 175 -12.12 1.44 25.68
C PRO A 175 -11.55 2.34 26.80
N ASP A 176 -10.22 2.46 26.89
CA ASP A 176 -9.51 3.31 27.84
C ASP A 176 -9.26 4.75 27.33
N GLY A 177 -9.81 5.09 26.16
CA GLY A 177 -9.73 6.40 25.52
C GLY A 177 -8.41 6.69 24.79
N GLN A 178 -7.49 5.74 24.78
CA GLN A 178 -6.19 5.84 24.09
C GLN A 178 -6.26 5.25 22.67
N PRO A 179 -5.31 5.57 21.77
CA PRO A 179 -5.25 4.93 20.44
C PRO A 179 -5.26 3.40 20.53
N LEU A 180 -5.97 2.75 19.60
CA LEU A 180 -5.96 1.28 19.47
C LEU A 180 -4.60 0.78 19.02
N PHE A 181 -4.03 1.45 18.02
CA PHE A 181 -2.71 1.11 17.50
C PHE A 181 -1.68 2.09 18.00
N VAL A 182 -0.58 1.56 18.54
CA VAL A 182 0.59 2.35 18.94
C VAL A 182 1.81 1.70 18.37
N ARG A 183 2.62 2.52 17.70
CA ARG A 183 3.92 2.13 17.19
C ARG A 183 4.99 3.03 17.78
N ASP A 184 6.09 2.43 18.24
CA ASP A 184 7.30 3.15 18.58
C ASP A 184 8.32 2.86 17.48
N SER A 185 8.42 3.77 16.51
CA SER A 185 9.38 3.68 15.42
C SER A 185 9.85 5.07 15.01
N GLU A 186 10.99 5.14 14.31
CA GLU A 186 11.52 6.40 13.79
C GLU A 186 10.51 7.09 12.86
N ILE A 187 9.78 6.33 12.04
CA ILE A 187 8.75 6.88 11.13
C ILE A 187 7.67 7.65 11.91
N GLU A 188 7.27 7.18 13.09
CA GLU A 188 6.25 7.85 13.90
C GLU A 188 6.70 9.21 14.43
N ARG A 189 8.02 9.40 14.61
CA ARG A 189 8.62 10.66 15.08
C ARG A 189 8.89 11.64 13.95
N LEU A 190 8.66 11.22 12.71
CA LEU A 190 8.91 12.03 11.52
C LEU A 190 7.61 12.47 10.88
N ALA A 191 7.60 13.69 10.39
CA ALA A 191 6.65 14.21 9.42
C ALA A 191 7.33 14.25 8.05
N TRP A 192 6.56 14.02 6.98
CA TRP A 192 7.11 13.89 5.63
C TRP A 192 6.49 14.92 4.70
N LEU A 193 7.35 15.71 4.07
CA LEU A 193 7.00 16.61 2.97
C LEU A 193 7.66 16.14 1.68
N VAL A 194 7.09 16.57 0.56
CA VAL A 194 7.59 16.34 -0.80
C VAL A 194 7.65 17.67 -1.52
N ASP A 195 8.77 18.01 -2.14
CA ASP A 195 8.82 19.09 -3.14
C ASP A 195 8.19 18.55 -4.43
N ASP A 196 6.97 18.98 -4.74
CA ASP A 196 6.15 18.39 -5.81
C ASP A 196 6.78 18.49 -7.21
N ARG A 197 7.69 19.46 -7.41
CA ARG A 197 8.44 19.66 -8.66
C ARG A 197 9.50 18.58 -8.90
N THR A 198 10.08 18.07 -7.82
CA THR A 198 11.24 17.16 -7.89
C THR A 198 10.94 15.76 -7.35
N GLY A 199 9.84 15.60 -6.60
CA GLY A 199 9.51 14.38 -5.87
C GLY A 199 10.40 14.10 -4.67
N ARG A 200 11.37 14.98 -4.35
CA ARG A 200 12.30 14.79 -3.22
C ARG A 200 11.56 14.95 -1.91
N THR A 201 11.79 14.02 -0.98
CA THR A 201 11.19 14.12 0.34
C THR A 201 12.08 14.86 1.32
N THR A 202 11.44 15.49 2.30
CA THR A 202 12.07 16.10 3.47
C THR A 202 11.42 15.51 4.72
N ARG A 203 12.26 15.07 5.67
CA ARG A 203 11.83 14.50 6.95
C ARG A 203 11.93 15.56 8.03
N LEU A 204 10.90 15.70 8.84
CA LEU A 204 10.78 16.70 9.88
C LEU A 204 10.62 15.99 11.24
N PRO A 205 11.52 16.20 12.21
CA PRO A 205 11.37 15.63 13.54
C PRO A 205 10.21 16.31 14.28
N LYS A 206 9.24 15.53 14.74
CA LYS A 206 8.07 15.99 15.52
C LYS A 206 8.42 16.25 16.99
N ASP A 207 9.49 15.65 17.48
CA ASP A 207 9.98 15.77 18.84
C ASP A 207 10.94 16.95 19.04
N GLU A 208 11.40 17.60 17.96
CA GLU A 208 12.27 18.76 18.03
C GLU A 208 11.49 20.03 18.33
N LYS A 209 11.93 20.77 19.35
CA LYS A 209 11.44 22.14 19.60
C LYS A 209 12.18 23.10 18.68
N ILE A 210 11.44 23.93 17.96
CA ILE A 210 12.04 24.98 17.14
C ILE A 210 11.91 26.33 17.83
N ARG A 211 13.01 27.09 17.85
CA ARG A 211 13.05 28.39 18.51
C ARG A 211 12.96 29.52 17.48
N ILE A 212 11.78 30.12 17.37
CA ILE A 212 11.42 31.08 16.32
C ILE A 212 10.85 32.38 16.89
N ALA A 213 11.03 33.48 16.15
CA ALA A 213 10.56 34.82 16.50
C ALA A 213 9.09 35.02 16.10
N TRP A 214 8.18 34.24 16.68
CA TRP A 214 6.75 34.24 16.38
C TRP A 214 5.92 34.32 17.66
N ASN A 215 4.80 35.03 17.62
CA ASN A 215 3.83 35.05 18.71
C ASN A 215 3.01 33.75 18.67
N LYS A 216 2.90 33.04 19.80
CA LYS A 216 2.13 31.78 19.89
C LYS A 216 0.63 31.98 19.78
N ASP A 217 0.11 33.08 20.33
CA ASP A 217 -1.34 33.31 20.48
C ASP A 217 -1.99 33.78 19.18
N GLY A 218 -1.23 34.45 18.32
CA GLY A 218 -1.69 34.94 17.03
C GLY A 218 -0.99 34.34 15.81
N PHE A 219 0.03 33.49 16.01
CA PHE A 219 0.93 32.98 14.96
C PHE A 219 1.36 34.04 13.96
N THR A 220 1.88 35.13 14.50
CA THR A 220 2.38 36.26 13.73
C THR A 220 3.88 36.42 13.96
N PRO A 221 4.66 36.79 12.93
CA PRO A 221 6.06 37.13 13.09
C PRO A 221 6.22 38.28 14.09
N ILE A 222 7.20 38.17 14.99
CA ILE A 222 7.58 39.26 15.90
C ILE A 222 8.56 40.16 15.14
N ALA A 223 8.16 41.42 14.91
CA ALA A 223 9.05 42.42 14.35
C ALA A 223 10.05 42.91 15.42
N PRO A 224 11.31 43.16 15.07
CA PRO A 224 12.24 43.84 15.97
C PRO A 224 11.77 45.28 16.25
N GLU A 225 11.87 45.71 17.51
CA GLU A 225 11.56 47.09 17.91
C GLU A 225 12.53 48.10 17.29
N ASP A 226 13.80 47.72 17.14
CA ASP A 226 14.84 48.47 16.44
C ASP A 226 15.91 47.53 15.85
N THR A 227 16.91 48.08 15.15
CA THR A 227 17.99 47.29 14.51
C THR A 227 19.01 46.69 15.49
N THR A 228 18.92 47.03 16.77
CA THR A 228 19.91 46.67 17.81
C THR A 228 19.38 45.68 18.84
N THR A 229 18.06 45.57 18.98
CA THR A 229 17.40 44.72 19.97
C THR A 229 17.15 43.33 19.38
N PRO A 230 17.76 42.27 19.96
CA PRO A 230 17.49 40.91 19.51
C PRO A 230 16.01 40.56 19.68
N VAL A 231 15.38 40.04 18.63
CA VAL A 231 13.99 39.58 18.73
C VAL A 231 13.94 38.37 19.65
N GLU A 232 13.05 38.42 20.66
CA GLU A 232 12.80 37.30 21.55
C GLU A 232 12.28 36.11 20.74
N LYS A 233 13.02 35.00 20.78
CA LYS A 233 12.59 33.74 20.16
C LYS A 233 11.94 32.84 21.19
N ARG A 234 10.77 32.30 20.83
CA ARG A 234 9.98 31.37 21.65
C ARG A 234 10.11 29.95 21.12
N ASP A 235 10.00 28.98 22.02
CA ASP A 235 10.03 27.57 21.67
C ASP A 235 8.66 27.12 21.17
N PHE A 236 8.60 26.52 19.99
CA PHE A 236 7.42 25.92 19.40
C PHE A 236 7.58 24.40 19.36
N GLU A 237 6.53 23.69 19.75
CA GLU A 237 6.45 22.23 19.69
C GLU A 237 5.53 21.81 18.53
N TRP A 238 5.57 20.54 18.11
CA TRP A 238 4.72 20.03 17.04
C TRP A 238 3.22 20.32 17.25
N SER A 239 2.76 20.20 18.49
CA SER A 239 1.36 20.48 18.89
C SER A 239 0.92 21.92 18.64
N ASP A 240 1.85 22.89 18.67
CA ASP A 240 1.56 24.28 18.30
C ASP A 240 1.21 24.36 16.80
N PHE A 241 1.94 23.65 15.93
CA PHE A 241 1.67 23.61 14.48
C PHE A 241 0.38 22.85 14.16
N GLU A 242 0.06 21.78 14.91
CA GLU A 242 -1.21 21.07 14.76
C GLU A 242 -2.41 21.95 15.10
N ARG A 243 -2.32 22.75 16.17
CA ARG A 243 -3.32 23.75 16.54
C ARG A 243 -3.53 24.73 15.40
N TRP A 244 -2.45 25.32 14.89
CA TRP A 244 -2.52 26.33 13.83
C TRP A 244 -2.97 25.76 12.48
N ALA A 245 -2.62 24.52 12.16
CA ALA A 245 -3.16 23.81 11.00
C ALA A 245 -4.69 23.67 11.08
N LYS A 246 -5.22 23.34 12.26
CA LYS A 246 -6.67 23.27 12.49
C LYS A 246 -7.33 24.64 12.33
N GLU A 247 -6.77 25.68 12.93
CA GLU A 247 -7.31 27.04 12.87
C GLU A 247 -7.28 27.59 11.43
N ASN A 248 -6.17 27.39 10.71
CA ASN A 248 -6.06 27.77 9.30
C ASN A 248 -7.10 27.04 8.44
N ARG A 249 -7.32 25.73 8.62
CA ARG A 249 -8.38 25.01 7.90
C ARG A 249 -9.75 25.64 8.08
N GLU A 250 -10.14 25.97 9.31
CA GLU A 250 -11.45 26.57 9.59
C GLU A 250 -11.56 28.01 9.07
N ARG A 251 -10.47 28.78 9.10
CA ARG A 251 -10.43 30.13 8.53
C ARG A 251 -10.53 30.09 7.01
N LEU A 252 -9.71 29.27 6.36
CA LEU A 252 -9.62 29.18 4.90
C LEU A 252 -10.91 28.67 4.25
N LYS A 253 -11.67 27.80 4.93
CA LYS A 253 -13.02 27.38 4.49
C LYS A 253 -13.97 28.54 4.22
N LYS A 254 -13.79 29.68 4.89
CA LYS A 254 -14.65 30.87 4.76
C LYS A 254 -14.21 31.82 3.65
N LEU A 255 -13.02 31.62 3.09
CA LEU A 255 -12.46 32.45 2.02
C LEU A 255 -12.83 31.89 0.65
N SER A 256 -13.08 32.79 -0.29
CA SER A 256 -13.13 32.51 -1.72
C SER A 256 -11.76 32.07 -2.28
N GLU A 257 -11.74 31.50 -3.48
CA GLU A 257 -10.48 31.11 -4.14
C GLU A 257 -9.55 32.30 -4.38
N GLU A 258 -10.09 33.46 -4.76
CA GLU A 258 -9.32 34.69 -4.97
C GLU A 258 -8.68 35.19 -3.67
N GLU A 259 -9.43 35.17 -2.56
CA GLU A 259 -8.91 35.55 -1.23
C GLU A 259 -7.82 34.58 -0.74
N ARG A 260 -7.97 33.28 -1.02
CA ARG A 260 -6.94 32.29 -0.71
C ARG A 260 -5.68 32.50 -1.53
N ALA A 261 -5.82 32.76 -2.83
CA ALA A 261 -4.68 33.05 -3.70
C ALA A 261 -3.92 34.31 -3.25
N LYS A 262 -4.65 35.34 -2.82
CA LYS A 262 -4.06 36.55 -2.25
C LYS A 262 -3.33 36.26 -0.93
N LEU A 263 -3.93 35.49 -0.03
CA LEU A 263 -3.30 35.11 1.23
C LEU A 263 -2.02 34.28 1.01
N GLU A 264 -2.01 33.34 0.07
CA GLU A 264 -0.81 32.55 -0.27
C GLU A 264 0.35 33.44 -0.71
N GLN A 265 0.08 34.58 -1.35
CA GLN A 265 1.09 35.54 -1.75
C GLN A 265 1.55 36.45 -0.60
N GLU A 266 0.62 36.92 0.23
CA GLU A 266 0.90 37.90 1.30
C GLU A 266 1.43 37.24 2.58
N ASP A 267 0.87 36.09 2.96
CA ASP A 267 1.21 35.32 4.15
C ASP A 267 1.21 33.82 3.84
N PRO A 268 2.26 33.33 3.13
CA PRO A 268 2.34 31.94 2.68
C PRO A 268 2.36 30.93 3.83
N VAL A 269 2.72 31.34 5.05
CA VAL A 269 2.71 30.45 6.22
C VAL A 269 1.28 30.22 6.69
N ASN A 270 0.51 31.29 6.88
CA ASN A 270 -0.88 31.17 7.31
C ASN A 270 -1.82 30.68 6.20
N ALA A 271 -1.36 30.60 4.96
CA ALA A 271 -2.12 29.94 3.89
C ALA A 271 -2.06 28.41 3.95
N LYS A 272 -1.12 27.82 4.71
CA LYS A 272 -0.95 26.37 4.84
C LYS A 272 -1.95 25.73 5.80
N THR A 273 -2.28 24.47 5.54
CA THR A 273 -3.37 23.76 6.24
C THR A 273 -2.93 22.51 6.99
N THR A 274 -1.67 22.10 6.84
CA THR A 274 -1.12 20.96 7.56
C THR A 274 0.03 21.40 8.47
N PRO A 275 0.26 20.69 9.60
CA PRO A 275 1.34 21.04 10.51
C PRO A 275 2.71 20.96 9.84
N GLU A 276 2.91 20.00 8.93
CA GLU A 276 4.14 19.83 8.16
C GLU A 276 4.45 21.06 7.30
N GLU A 277 3.46 21.52 6.52
CA GLU A 277 3.60 22.68 5.66
C GLU A 277 3.88 23.94 6.50
N ILE A 278 3.14 24.16 7.59
CA ILE A 278 3.32 25.33 8.46
C ILE A 278 4.70 25.31 9.10
N PHE A 279 5.15 24.17 9.62
CA PHE A 279 6.46 24.01 10.26
C PHE A 279 7.58 24.44 9.30
N VAL A 280 7.61 23.88 8.09
CA VAL A 280 8.67 24.20 7.12
C VAL A 280 8.53 25.60 6.56
N ALA A 281 7.31 26.05 6.25
CA ALA A 281 7.09 27.41 5.78
C ALA A 281 7.60 28.44 6.80
N THR A 282 7.37 28.19 8.09
CA THR A 282 7.83 29.08 9.18
C THR A 282 9.37 29.15 9.25
N GLN A 283 10.05 28.01 9.19
CA GLN A 283 11.52 27.97 9.19
C GLN A 283 12.12 28.67 7.96
N LEU A 284 11.58 28.37 6.77
CA LEU A 284 12.03 28.96 5.52
C LEU A 284 11.73 30.47 5.45
N GLN A 285 10.59 30.91 5.98
CA GLN A 285 10.26 32.33 6.06
C GLN A 285 11.24 33.07 7.00
N GLY A 286 11.72 32.41 8.06
CA GLY A 286 12.81 32.93 8.89
C GLY A 286 14.09 33.18 8.08
N GLN A 287 14.47 32.25 7.19
CA GLN A 287 15.62 32.43 6.29
C GLN A 287 15.41 33.56 5.29
N VAL A 288 14.20 33.69 4.73
CA VAL A 288 13.83 34.82 3.85
C VAL A 288 14.01 36.16 4.58
N ASN A 289 13.54 36.25 5.82
CA ASN A 289 13.65 37.47 6.62
C ASN A 289 15.12 37.81 6.92
N GLN A 290 15.96 36.81 7.21
CA GLN A 290 17.39 37.00 7.40
C GLN A 290 18.07 37.53 6.12
N LEU A 291 17.75 36.94 4.96
CA LEU A 291 18.28 37.39 3.66
C LEU A 291 17.82 38.80 3.32
N ARG A 292 16.57 39.16 3.62
CA ARG A 292 16.07 40.54 3.47
C ARG A 292 16.86 41.53 4.32
N GLY A 293 17.17 41.16 5.58
CA GLY A 293 18.04 41.96 6.44
C GLY A 293 19.45 42.15 5.87
N GLN A 294 20.04 41.08 5.30
CA GLN A 294 21.34 41.15 4.61
C GLN A 294 21.28 42.05 3.37
N ILE A 295 20.22 41.96 2.57
CA ILE A 295 20.01 42.83 1.40
C ILE A 295 19.98 44.29 1.83
N SER A 296 19.20 44.64 2.87
CA SER A 296 19.13 46.01 3.38
C SER A 296 20.50 46.52 3.82
N ARG A 297 21.30 45.69 4.51
CA ARG A 297 22.67 46.03 4.90
C ARG A 297 23.59 46.24 3.69
N TYR A 298 23.59 45.33 2.74
CA TYR A 298 24.46 45.43 1.56
C TYR A 298 24.05 46.58 0.64
N LYS A 299 22.75 46.89 0.51
CA LYS A 299 22.28 48.10 -0.19
C LYS A 299 22.82 49.35 0.50
N SER A 300 22.71 49.44 1.82
CA SER A 300 23.25 50.56 2.59
C SER A 300 24.77 50.75 2.39
N LEU A 301 25.55 49.67 2.40
CA LEU A 301 26.99 49.71 2.14
C LEU A 301 27.31 50.10 0.69
N ALA A 302 26.58 49.53 -0.27
CA ALA A 302 26.71 49.87 -1.69
C ALA A 302 26.44 51.37 -1.92
N ASP A 303 25.40 51.93 -1.30
CA ASP A 303 25.07 53.35 -1.42
C ASP A 303 26.19 54.24 -0.84
N GLN A 304 26.82 53.82 0.26
CA GLN A 304 27.99 54.51 0.83
C GLN A 304 29.19 54.50 -0.12
N ASP A 305 29.51 53.35 -0.70
CA ASP A 305 30.63 53.23 -1.65
C ASP A 305 30.34 53.98 -2.95
N LEU A 306 29.09 53.96 -3.43
CA LEU A 306 28.68 54.75 -4.59
C LEU A 306 28.82 56.25 -4.33
N ALA A 307 28.52 56.71 -3.11
CA ALA A 307 28.77 58.09 -2.72
C ALA A 307 30.28 58.41 -2.69
N GLN A 308 31.11 57.49 -2.18
CA GLN A 308 32.58 57.64 -2.23
C GLN A 308 33.12 57.68 -3.66
N VAL A 309 32.61 56.84 -4.57
CA VAL A 309 32.97 56.85 -6.00
C VAL A 309 32.74 58.24 -6.58
N LYS A 310 31.57 58.85 -6.34
CA LYS A 310 31.25 60.20 -6.82
C LYS A 310 32.18 61.25 -6.21
N ALA A 311 32.43 61.19 -4.90
CA ALA A 311 33.34 62.11 -4.21
C ALA A 311 34.78 62.02 -4.75
N PHE A 312 35.30 60.80 -4.95
CA PHE A 312 36.63 60.61 -5.53
C PHE A 312 36.70 61.03 -7.00
N GLU A 313 35.62 60.86 -7.77
CA GLU A 313 35.54 61.36 -9.14
C GLU A 313 35.60 62.90 -9.20
N GLU A 314 34.91 63.59 -8.31
CA GLU A 314 34.97 65.06 -8.20
C GLU A 314 36.37 65.52 -7.80
N ARG A 315 36.98 64.93 -6.76
CA ARG A 315 38.34 65.24 -6.32
C ARG A 315 39.39 64.97 -7.40
N GLU A 316 39.28 63.85 -8.11
CA GLU A 316 40.16 63.54 -9.24
C GLU A 316 40.09 64.64 -10.31
N LYS A 317 38.88 65.14 -10.64
CA LYS A 317 38.72 66.24 -11.60
C LYS A 317 39.34 67.55 -11.10
N GLU A 318 39.15 67.89 -9.82
CA GLU A 318 39.75 69.07 -9.19
C GLU A 318 41.29 69.04 -9.26
N GLU A 319 41.91 67.92 -8.86
CA GLU A 319 43.38 67.80 -8.85
C GLU A 319 43.99 67.83 -10.26
N ARG A 320 43.31 67.24 -11.25
CA ARG A 320 43.73 67.36 -12.66
C ARG A 320 43.66 68.79 -13.17
N GLN A 321 42.64 69.55 -12.77
CA GLN A 321 42.52 70.97 -13.12
C GLN A 321 43.61 71.82 -12.43
N ALA A 322 44.03 71.44 -11.23
CA ALA A 322 45.12 72.08 -10.50
C ALA A 322 46.53 71.70 -11.02
N GLY A 323 46.64 70.72 -11.91
CA GLY A 323 47.92 70.23 -12.44
C GLY A 323 48.65 69.21 -11.55
N ASN A 324 47.99 68.70 -10.51
CA ASN A 324 48.54 67.72 -9.56
C ASN A 324 48.28 66.28 -10.04
N GLU A 325 48.97 65.86 -11.10
CA GLU A 325 48.70 64.57 -11.77
C GLU A 325 48.91 63.34 -10.85
N GLU A 326 49.88 63.40 -9.93
CA GLU A 326 50.13 62.29 -8.98
C GLU A 326 48.96 62.08 -8.02
N GLU A 327 48.38 63.16 -7.50
CA GLU A 327 47.27 63.08 -6.54
C GLU A 327 45.96 62.70 -7.25
N ALA A 328 45.74 63.20 -8.47
CA ALA A 328 44.66 62.74 -9.32
C ALA A 328 44.69 61.22 -9.55
N LYS A 329 45.88 60.64 -9.79
CA LYS A 329 46.04 59.18 -9.95
C LYS A 329 45.65 58.41 -8.67
N LYS A 330 46.02 58.90 -7.49
CA LYS A 330 45.63 58.28 -6.21
C LYS A 330 44.11 58.29 -6.01
N PHE A 331 43.43 59.39 -6.38
CA PHE A 331 41.96 59.44 -6.34
C PHE A 331 41.32 58.52 -7.37
N ALA A 332 41.90 58.37 -8.57
CA ALA A 332 41.44 57.41 -9.56
C ALA A 332 41.51 55.96 -9.05
N GLU A 333 42.61 55.57 -8.39
CA GLU A 333 42.79 54.24 -7.78
C GLU A 333 41.78 54.01 -6.64
N ARG A 334 41.58 54.99 -5.75
CA ARG A 334 40.58 54.92 -4.68
C ARG A 334 39.15 54.82 -5.22
N LYS A 335 38.83 55.59 -6.26
CA LYS A 335 37.55 55.51 -6.98
C LYS A 335 37.33 54.11 -7.54
N GLN A 336 38.34 53.53 -8.20
CA GLN A 336 38.22 52.18 -8.74
C GLN A 336 37.96 51.15 -7.64
N LYS A 337 38.70 51.23 -6.52
CA LYS A 337 38.48 50.34 -5.38
C LYS A 337 37.08 50.47 -4.79
N ALA A 338 36.57 51.69 -4.60
CA ALA A 338 35.21 51.92 -4.13
C ALA A 338 34.16 51.39 -5.14
N LEU A 339 34.42 51.50 -6.44
CA LEU A 339 33.54 50.97 -7.48
C LEU A 339 33.52 49.42 -7.49
N GLU A 340 34.65 48.78 -7.24
CA GLU A 340 34.74 47.32 -7.09
C GLU A 340 33.92 46.86 -5.87
N LEU A 341 34.10 47.49 -4.71
CA LEU A 341 33.31 47.18 -3.50
C LEU A 341 31.80 47.38 -3.72
N TYR A 342 31.40 48.48 -4.38
CA TYR A 342 30.01 48.70 -4.79
C TYR A 342 29.45 47.54 -5.62
N LYS A 343 30.21 47.09 -6.63
CA LYS A 343 29.81 45.97 -7.49
C LYS A 343 29.68 44.67 -6.71
N ASP A 344 30.60 44.41 -5.79
CA ASP A 344 30.59 43.20 -4.94
C ASP A 344 29.37 43.19 -4.01
N TYR A 345 29.03 44.33 -3.39
CA TYR A 345 27.82 44.44 -2.59
C TYR A 345 26.55 44.27 -3.43
N MET A 346 26.49 44.84 -4.62
CA MET A 346 25.34 44.65 -5.53
C MET A 346 25.23 43.22 -6.06
N ALA A 347 26.34 42.53 -6.31
CA ALA A 347 26.34 41.11 -6.64
C ALA A 347 25.80 40.27 -5.48
N SER A 348 26.20 40.59 -4.24
CA SER A 348 25.69 39.95 -3.03
C SER A 348 24.17 40.16 -2.86
N VAL A 349 23.67 41.37 -3.13
CA VAL A 349 22.23 41.68 -3.14
C VAL A 349 21.48 40.77 -4.13
N ARG A 350 21.96 40.68 -5.38
CA ARG A 350 21.33 39.84 -6.42
C ARG A 350 21.34 38.36 -6.04
N GLY A 351 22.45 37.88 -5.46
CA GLY A 351 22.56 36.51 -4.96
C GLY A 351 21.51 36.22 -3.87
N SER A 352 21.37 37.10 -2.88
CA SER A 352 20.36 36.98 -1.84
C SER A 352 18.93 37.06 -2.39
N GLU A 353 18.65 37.93 -3.38
CA GLU A 353 17.35 38.02 -4.04
C GLU A 353 16.98 36.71 -4.76
N GLN A 354 17.95 36.09 -5.46
CA GLN A 354 17.76 34.78 -6.08
C GLN A 354 17.48 33.68 -5.03
N SER A 355 18.25 33.65 -3.93
CA SER A 355 18.02 32.68 -2.85
C SER A 355 16.64 32.85 -2.20
N ILE A 356 16.17 34.08 -2.02
CA ILE A 356 14.80 34.34 -1.52
C ILE A 356 13.77 33.74 -2.48
N HIS A 357 13.93 33.97 -3.78
CA HIS A 357 13.02 33.43 -4.79
C HIS A 357 12.98 31.88 -4.75
N GLU A 358 14.13 31.22 -4.69
CA GLU A 358 14.23 29.76 -4.58
C GLU A 358 13.57 29.22 -3.29
N ILE A 359 13.76 29.91 -2.16
CA ILE A 359 13.13 29.53 -0.89
C ILE A 359 11.61 29.70 -0.97
N GLN A 360 11.11 30.80 -1.55
CA GLN A 360 9.68 31.02 -1.74
C GLN A 360 9.05 29.96 -2.65
N GLN A 361 9.74 29.56 -3.72
CA GLN A 361 9.32 28.43 -4.55
C GLN A 361 9.23 27.14 -3.73
N ARG A 362 10.21 26.85 -2.87
CA ARG A 362 10.13 25.67 -1.98
C ARG A 362 8.92 25.72 -1.04
N ILE A 363 8.61 26.87 -0.44
CA ILE A 363 7.43 27.04 0.42
C ILE A 363 6.13 26.78 -0.36
N ALA A 364 6.05 27.23 -1.61
CA ALA A 364 4.87 27.03 -2.46
C ALA A 364 4.68 25.55 -2.86
N HIS A 365 5.78 24.85 -3.10
CA HIS A 365 5.80 23.51 -3.70
C HIS A 365 5.97 22.35 -2.70
N PHE A 366 6.18 22.63 -1.42
CA PHE A 366 6.15 21.58 -0.41
C PHE A 366 4.73 21.11 -0.13
N LYS A 367 4.52 19.80 -0.23
CA LYS A 367 3.25 19.12 0.02
C LYS A 367 3.42 17.97 1.00
N PRO A 368 2.40 17.67 1.83
CA PRO A 368 2.36 16.45 2.62
C PRO A 368 2.56 15.20 1.75
N ILE A 369 3.31 14.21 2.26
CA ILE A 369 3.57 12.98 1.50
C ILE A 369 2.29 12.22 1.12
N ASN A 370 1.27 12.26 1.98
CA ASN A 370 -0.01 11.59 1.71
C ASN A 370 -0.76 12.23 0.55
N GLU A 371 -0.74 13.56 0.43
CA GLU A 371 -1.38 14.27 -0.68
C GLU A 371 -0.67 13.96 -2.00
N TYR A 372 0.65 14.09 -2.04
CA TYR A 372 1.43 13.88 -3.25
C TYR A 372 1.49 12.39 -3.65
N GLY A 373 1.76 11.51 -2.69
CA GLY A 373 1.88 10.09 -2.89
C GLY A 373 0.57 9.46 -3.36
N LEU A 374 -0.56 9.75 -2.69
CA LEU A 374 -1.87 9.22 -3.07
C LEU A 374 -2.27 9.64 -4.48
N LYS A 375 -2.02 10.91 -4.85
CA LYS A 375 -2.29 11.41 -6.20
C LYS A 375 -1.49 10.63 -7.24
N ARG A 376 -0.20 10.38 -7.00
CA ARG A 376 0.65 9.58 -7.91
C ARG A 376 0.21 8.13 -8.00
N SER A 377 -0.08 7.47 -6.88
CA SER A 377 -0.58 6.09 -6.88
C SER A 377 -1.87 6.00 -7.67
N ALA A 378 -2.83 6.90 -7.41
CA ALA A 378 -4.12 6.93 -8.09
C ALA A 378 -4.01 7.12 -9.61
N GLU A 379 -3.06 7.96 -10.05
CA GLU A 379 -2.76 8.15 -11.46
C GLU A 379 -2.24 6.86 -12.12
N THR A 380 -1.24 6.20 -11.54
CA THR A 380 -0.68 4.98 -12.11
C THR A 380 -1.70 3.83 -12.13
N TYR A 381 -2.49 3.65 -11.06
CA TYR A 381 -3.56 2.64 -11.04
C TYR A 381 -4.66 2.95 -12.05
N ALA A 382 -4.97 4.22 -12.30
CA ALA A 382 -5.92 4.62 -13.34
C ALA A 382 -5.40 4.29 -14.75
N GLU A 383 -4.13 4.59 -15.03
CA GLU A 383 -3.47 4.21 -16.30
C GLU A 383 -3.47 2.69 -16.49
N ALA A 384 -3.17 1.93 -15.42
CA ALA A 384 -3.21 0.47 -15.44
C ALA A 384 -4.63 -0.06 -15.67
N GLY A 385 -5.65 0.56 -15.06
CA GLY A 385 -7.06 0.22 -15.26
C GLY A 385 -7.51 0.44 -16.71
N ILE A 386 -7.06 1.53 -17.35
CA ILE A 386 -7.33 1.79 -18.77
C ILE A 386 -6.67 0.73 -19.66
N LEU A 387 -5.44 0.31 -19.35
CA LEU A 387 -4.79 -0.77 -20.08
C LEU A 387 -5.51 -2.11 -19.88
N ALA A 388 -5.92 -2.43 -18.66
CA ALA A 388 -6.69 -3.63 -18.36
C ALA A 388 -8.04 -3.65 -19.10
N MET A 389 -8.70 -2.49 -19.22
CA MET A 389 -9.89 -2.29 -20.05
C MET A 389 -9.64 -2.59 -21.53
N GLN A 390 -8.56 -2.03 -22.09
CA GLN A 390 -8.18 -2.26 -23.49
C GLN A 390 -7.89 -3.74 -23.75
N GLN A 391 -7.09 -4.37 -22.90
CA GLN A 391 -6.74 -5.79 -23.00
C GLN A 391 -7.95 -6.70 -22.79
N THR A 392 -8.91 -6.31 -21.93
CA THR A 392 -10.19 -7.01 -21.80
C THR A 392 -10.94 -7.00 -23.12
N LYS A 393 -11.09 -5.82 -23.76
CA LYS A 393 -11.81 -5.68 -25.03
C LYS A 393 -11.16 -6.47 -26.15
N GLU A 394 -9.83 -6.40 -26.26
CA GLU A 394 -9.06 -7.17 -27.24
C GLU A 394 -9.19 -8.68 -27.01
N GLY A 395 -9.06 -9.13 -25.77
CA GLY A 395 -9.20 -10.54 -25.41
C GLY A 395 -10.62 -11.07 -25.62
N GLN A 396 -11.64 -10.26 -25.37
CA GLN A 396 -13.04 -10.61 -25.67
C GLN A 396 -13.27 -10.79 -27.16
N ALA A 397 -12.71 -9.90 -27.99
CA ALA A 397 -12.78 -10.02 -29.45
C ALA A 397 -12.08 -11.30 -29.96
N LYS A 398 -11.03 -11.76 -29.27
CA LYS A 398 -10.32 -13.02 -29.56
C LYS A 398 -10.95 -14.26 -28.91
N GLY A 399 -11.95 -14.10 -28.04
CA GLY A 399 -12.53 -15.17 -27.24
C GLY A 399 -11.62 -15.71 -26.12
N THR A 400 -10.47 -15.07 -25.86
CA THR A 400 -9.54 -15.49 -24.79
C THR A 400 -9.95 -14.96 -23.44
N VAL A 401 -10.64 -13.81 -23.38
CA VAL A 401 -11.10 -13.17 -22.13
C VAL A 401 -12.63 -13.23 -22.05
N LYS A 402 -13.15 -13.70 -20.91
CA LYS A 402 -14.59 -13.86 -20.64
C LYS A 402 -15.09 -12.86 -19.58
N THR A 403 -14.24 -12.51 -18.62
CA THR A 403 -14.55 -11.54 -17.56
C THR A 403 -13.55 -10.39 -17.57
N PRO A 404 -13.90 -9.20 -17.05
CA PRO A 404 -12.97 -8.08 -16.98
C PRO A 404 -11.64 -8.45 -16.31
N ILE A 405 -10.54 -7.98 -16.91
CA ILE A 405 -9.23 -7.90 -16.25
C ILE A 405 -9.28 -6.67 -15.36
N HIS A 406 -8.90 -6.80 -14.10
CA HIS A 406 -8.80 -5.66 -13.18
C HIS A 406 -7.43 -5.62 -12.54
N VAL A 407 -7.02 -4.42 -12.14
CA VAL A 407 -5.76 -4.16 -11.47
C VAL A 407 -6.02 -3.36 -10.21
N GLY A 408 -5.21 -3.56 -9.18
CA GLY A 408 -5.29 -2.71 -8.00
C GLY A 408 -4.33 -3.09 -6.90
N PRO A 409 -4.37 -2.31 -5.81
CA PRO A 409 -3.58 -2.61 -4.63
C PRO A 409 -4.06 -3.92 -4.01
N GLU A 410 -3.13 -4.72 -3.54
CA GLU A 410 -3.34 -5.64 -2.44
C GLU A 410 -3.10 -4.88 -1.12
N ILE A 411 -3.92 -5.14 -0.10
CA ILE A 411 -3.74 -4.52 1.22
C ILE A 411 -2.34 -4.82 1.76
N GLY A 412 -1.54 -3.78 2.03
CA GLY A 412 -0.13 -3.92 2.37
C GLY A 412 0.16 -4.10 3.86
N TRP A 413 1.43 -3.90 4.24
CA TRP A 413 1.90 -3.98 5.62
C TRP A 413 1.62 -2.71 6.42
N PRO A 414 1.39 -2.78 7.75
CA PRO A 414 0.94 -1.65 8.56
C PRO A 414 1.76 -0.35 8.43
N ASP A 415 3.02 -0.42 8.02
CA ASP A 415 3.97 0.69 7.94
C ASP A 415 3.75 1.67 6.79
N TYR A 416 3.01 1.23 5.77
CA TYR A 416 2.88 1.94 4.51
C TYR A 416 1.43 2.37 4.25
N TYR A 417 1.27 3.38 3.40
CA TYR A 417 -0.05 3.83 2.98
C TYR A 417 -0.74 2.79 2.09
N GLY A 418 -2.03 2.59 2.33
CA GLY A 418 -2.87 1.61 1.61
C GLY A 418 -3.00 0.27 2.35
N SER A 419 -2.41 0.16 3.53
CA SER A 419 -2.41 -1.05 4.36
C SER A 419 -3.52 -1.09 5.41
N HIS A 420 -4.11 0.06 5.74
CA HIS A 420 -5.32 0.12 6.55
C HIS A 420 -6.56 0.03 5.63
N PRO A 421 -7.62 -0.72 5.97
CA PRO A 421 -8.81 -0.88 5.12
C PRO A 421 -9.42 0.42 4.59
N LYS A 422 -9.42 1.51 5.38
CA LYS A 422 -9.89 2.83 4.92
C LYS A 422 -8.96 3.47 3.87
N GLU A 423 -7.64 3.36 4.05
CA GLU A 423 -6.66 3.89 3.09
C GLU A 423 -6.70 3.08 1.79
N PHE A 424 -6.85 1.76 1.90
CA PHE A 424 -7.02 0.85 0.78
C PHE A 424 -8.25 1.20 -0.07
N VAL A 425 -9.41 1.40 0.57
CA VAL A 425 -10.64 1.84 -0.12
C VAL A 425 -10.43 3.22 -0.76
N GLU A 426 -9.81 4.15 -0.04
CA GLU A 426 -9.52 5.49 -0.54
C GLU A 426 -8.63 5.45 -1.78
N LEU A 427 -7.56 4.65 -1.77
CA LEU A 427 -6.66 4.48 -2.91
C LEU A 427 -7.42 3.99 -4.15
N ILE A 428 -8.29 2.98 -4.00
CA ILE A 428 -9.13 2.47 -5.10
C ILE A 428 -10.10 3.55 -5.60
N ASP A 429 -10.73 4.29 -4.70
CA ASP A 429 -11.68 5.36 -5.05
C ASP A 429 -11.02 6.51 -5.79
N GLN A 430 -9.85 6.96 -5.34
CA GLN A 430 -9.10 8.01 -6.03
C GLN A 430 -8.61 7.52 -7.39
N SER A 431 -8.16 6.26 -7.49
CA SER A 431 -7.77 5.64 -8.76
C SER A 431 -8.93 5.60 -9.75
N ARG A 432 -10.13 5.20 -9.30
CA ARG A 432 -11.35 5.19 -10.14
C ARG A 432 -11.76 6.57 -10.59
N LYS A 433 -11.74 7.56 -9.68
CA LYS A 433 -12.02 8.97 -10.03
C LYS A 433 -11.04 9.47 -11.08
N LYS A 434 -9.75 9.15 -10.92
CA LYS A 434 -8.71 9.54 -11.88
C LYS A 434 -8.91 8.84 -13.23
N MET A 435 -9.27 7.56 -13.25
CA MET A 435 -9.63 6.87 -14.50
C MET A 435 -10.82 7.50 -15.20
N VAL A 436 -11.87 7.89 -14.46
CA VAL A 436 -13.02 8.62 -15.02
C VAL A 436 -12.58 9.95 -15.64
N GLU A 437 -11.72 10.71 -14.94
CA GLU A 437 -11.13 11.93 -15.46
C GLU A 437 -10.38 11.68 -16.77
N LEU A 438 -9.49 10.69 -16.79
CA LEU A 438 -8.68 10.33 -17.97
C LEU A 438 -9.53 9.88 -19.15
N LEU A 439 -10.69 9.26 -18.94
CA LEU A 439 -11.56 8.83 -20.05
C LEU A 439 -12.44 9.96 -20.60
N THR A 440 -12.72 11.00 -19.80
CA THR A 440 -13.79 11.98 -20.09
C THR A 440 -13.32 13.41 -20.32
N LYS A 441 -12.16 13.82 -19.78
CA LYS A 441 -11.63 15.18 -19.99
C LYS A 441 -10.76 15.24 -21.24
N ARG A 442 -10.93 16.29 -22.05
CA ARG A 442 -10.12 16.53 -23.26
C ARG A 442 -8.66 16.89 -22.96
N GLU A 443 -8.46 17.59 -21.85
CA GLU A 443 -7.16 18.06 -21.40
C GLU A 443 -6.93 17.58 -19.97
N ILE A 444 -5.69 17.23 -19.68
CA ILE A 444 -5.21 16.88 -18.35
C ILE A 444 -4.03 17.77 -17.99
N GLU A 445 -3.86 18.03 -16.71
CA GLU A 445 -2.73 18.78 -16.19
C GLU A 445 -1.52 17.87 -16.05
N ASP A 446 -0.39 18.26 -16.62
CA ASP A 446 0.88 17.58 -16.42
C ASP A 446 1.33 17.77 -14.97
N ALA A 447 1.52 16.65 -14.26
CA ALA A 447 1.83 16.66 -12.83
C ALA A 447 3.17 17.34 -12.46
N ARG A 448 4.09 17.54 -13.42
CA ARG A 448 5.40 18.18 -13.19
C ARG A 448 5.40 19.67 -13.50
N THR A 449 4.67 20.06 -14.54
CA THR A 449 4.72 21.42 -15.09
C THR A 449 3.47 22.23 -14.77
N GLY A 450 2.38 21.59 -14.34
CA GLY A 450 1.07 22.21 -14.16
C GLY A 450 0.42 22.65 -15.48
N GLN A 451 1.03 22.33 -16.62
CA GLN A 451 0.53 22.74 -17.93
C GLN A 451 -0.56 21.79 -18.40
N LYS A 452 -1.63 22.35 -18.99
CA LYS A 452 -2.65 21.56 -19.65
C LYS A 452 -2.10 20.98 -20.94
N GLN A 453 -2.25 19.68 -21.10
CA GLN A 453 -1.90 18.95 -22.32
C GLN A 453 -3.08 18.11 -22.80
N ALA A 454 -3.05 17.78 -24.10
CA ALA A 454 -4.03 16.89 -24.69
C ALA A 454 -4.00 15.54 -23.97
N ASN A 455 -5.18 15.07 -23.56
CA ASN A 455 -5.29 13.81 -22.83
C ASN A 455 -5.25 12.61 -23.81
N PRO A 456 -4.23 11.73 -23.73
CA PRO A 456 -4.09 10.59 -24.64
C PRO A 456 -5.18 9.53 -24.44
N TYR A 457 -5.88 9.54 -23.31
CA TYR A 457 -6.91 8.56 -22.96
C TYR A 457 -8.34 9.05 -23.20
N PHE A 458 -8.51 10.32 -23.60
CA PHE A 458 -9.83 10.89 -23.83
C PHE A 458 -10.59 10.12 -24.92
N ASN A 459 -11.80 9.68 -24.61
CA ASN A 459 -12.67 9.03 -25.56
C ASN A 459 -14.03 9.75 -25.64
N PRO A 460 -14.33 10.46 -26.75
CA PRO A 460 -15.58 11.22 -26.88
C PRO A 460 -16.84 10.35 -26.86
N ASN A 461 -16.70 9.02 -27.03
CA ASN A 461 -17.81 8.07 -27.00
C ASN A 461 -18.06 7.48 -25.60
N VAL A 462 -17.25 7.83 -24.60
CA VAL A 462 -17.40 7.34 -23.23
C VAL A 462 -18.02 8.45 -22.39
N SER A 463 -19.26 8.24 -21.93
CA SER A 463 -19.92 9.14 -20.98
C SER A 463 -19.31 9.00 -19.59
N GLU A 464 -19.51 9.98 -18.71
CA GLU A 464 -19.06 9.90 -17.31
C GLU A 464 -19.64 8.68 -16.56
N SER A 465 -20.91 8.35 -16.83
CA SER A 465 -21.55 7.17 -16.23
C SER A 465 -20.92 5.87 -16.70
N GLU A 466 -20.59 5.78 -17.99
CA GLU A 466 -19.91 4.59 -18.54
C GLU A 466 -18.47 4.51 -18.04
N ALA A 467 -17.76 5.64 -17.97
CA ALA A 467 -16.42 5.71 -17.39
C ALA A 467 -16.41 5.23 -15.93
N LYS A 468 -17.42 5.59 -15.12
CA LYS A 468 -17.55 5.12 -13.73
C LYS A 468 -17.71 3.60 -13.66
N LYS A 469 -18.50 3.01 -14.56
CA LYS A 469 -18.68 1.56 -14.66
C LYS A 469 -17.37 0.87 -15.07
N LEU A 470 -16.70 1.36 -16.11
CA LEU A 470 -15.41 0.86 -16.57
C LEU A 470 -14.35 0.93 -15.46
N ALA A 471 -14.28 2.05 -14.74
CA ALA A 471 -13.39 2.20 -13.60
C ALA A 471 -13.70 1.19 -12.48
N ALA A 472 -14.98 0.93 -12.19
CA ALA A 472 -15.37 -0.09 -11.22
C ALA A 472 -15.03 -1.51 -11.67
N ASP A 473 -15.12 -1.81 -12.97
CA ASP A 473 -14.83 -3.11 -13.53
C ASP A 473 -13.32 -3.42 -13.61
N HIS A 474 -12.49 -2.39 -13.82
CA HIS A 474 -11.06 -2.53 -14.12
C HIS A 474 -10.10 -2.06 -13.01
N VAL A 475 -10.59 -1.35 -11.99
CA VAL A 475 -9.80 -0.98 -10.81
C VAL A 475 -10.43 -1.59 -9.56
N LYS A 476 -9.84 -2.67 -9.04
CA LYS A 476 -10.30 -3.40 -7.84
C LYS A 476 -9.09 -3.89 -7.08
N GLY A 477 -9.18 -3.91 -5.76
CA GLY A 477 -8.07 -4.40 -4.94
C GLY A 477 -8.19 -5.88 -4.58
N LEU A 478 -7.11 -6.39 -3.99
CA LEU A 478 -7.03 -7.73 -3.40
C LEU A 478 -6.96 -7.61 -1.88
N PHE A 479 -7.74 -8.43 -1.19
CA PHE A 479 -7.73 -8.48 0.27
C PHE A 479 -6.99 -9.73 0.76
N ASP A 480 -5.83 -9.52 1.38
CA ASP A 480 -5.10 -10.56 2.09
C ASP A 480 -5.41 -10.52 3.59
N THR A 481 -5.81 -11.66 4.15
CA THR A 481 -6.20 -11.74 5.56
C THR A 481 -5.02 -11.69 6.52
N SER A 482 -3.83 -12.11 6.11
CA SER A 482 -2.65 -12.13 6.98
C SER A 482 -1.99 -10.75 7.06
N HIS A 483 -1.94 -9.98 5.97
CA HIS A 483 -1.57 -8.57 5.96
C HIS A 483 -2.45 -7.76 6.92
N MET A 484 -3.76 -8.02 6.94
CA MET A 484 -4.62 -7.40 7.96
C MET A 484 -4.33 -7.93 9.38
N GLY A 485 -3.97 -9.20 9.52
CA GLY A 485 -3.54 -9.79 10.79
C GLY A 485 -2.27 -9.16 11.39
N MET A 486 -1.36 -8.65 10.55
CA MET A 486 -0.11 -8.00 11.00
C MET A 486 -0.34 -6.78 11.88
N TRP A 487 -1.51 -6.13 11.78
CA TRP A 487 -1.91 -5.03 12.66
C TRP A 487 -1.93 -5.42 14.14
N LEU A 488 -2.02 -6.71 14.47
CA LEU A 488 -1.91 -7.20 15.85
C LEU A 488 -0.58 -6.76 16.49
N ALA A 489 0.52 -6.66 15.74
CA ALA A 489 1.82 -6.23 16.26
C ALA A 489 1.78 -4.83 16.89
N HIS A 490 0.89 -3.97 16.40
CA HIS A 490 0.73 -2.59 16.85
C HIS A 490 -0.51 -2.40 17.72
N PHE A 491 -1.36 -3.42 17.87
CA PHE A 491 -2.59 -3.33 18.65
C PHE A 491 -2.26 -3.33 20.14
N ARG A 492 -2.48 -2.22 20.84
CA ARG A 492 -2.00 -2.04 22.21
C ARG A 492 -2.80 -2.89 23.22
N PRO A 493 -2.16 -3.54 24.21
CA PRO A 493 -2.87 -4.14 25.33
C PRO A 493 -3.52 -3.07 26.23
N ILE A 494 -4.70 -3.38 26.79
CA ILE A 494 -5.34 -2.48 27.76
C ILE A 494 -4.65 -2.64 29.12
N VAL A 495 -4.44 -1.51 29.81
CA VAL A 495 -3.95 -1.49 31.19
C VAL A 495 -5.05 -0.96 32.09
N ASP A 496 -5.50 -1.76 33.06
CA ASP A 496 -6.45 -1.30 34.06
C ASP A 496 -5.76 -0.23 34.93
N LYS A 497 -6.26 1.00 34.86
CA LYS A 497 -5.68 2.15 35.59
C LYS A 497 -5.76 2.01 37.11
N LYS A 498 -6.69 1.21 37.64
CA LYS A 498 -6.88 1.01 39.09
C LYS A 498 -5.95 -0.05 39.63
N THR A 499 -5.76 -1.15 38.90
CA THR A 499 -4.97 -2.29 39.38
C THR A 499 -3.57 -2.37 38.78
N GLY A 500 -3.30 -1.63 37.70
CA GLY A 500 -2.07 -1.72 36.92
C GLY A 500 -1.95 -3.02 36.11
N THR A 501 -3.01 -3.85 36.08
CA THR A 501 -2.98 -5.14 35.39
C THR A 501 -3.06 -4.95 33.89
N ILE A 502 -2.16 -5.61 33.16
CA ILE A 502 -2.11 -5.63 31.70
C ILE A 502 -3.01 -6.77 31.19
N GLU A 503 -3.80 -6.49 30.16
CA GLU A 503 -4.59 -7.47 29.41
C GLU A 503 -3.74 -8.67 28.97
N SER A 504 -4.24 -9.90 29.12
CA SER A 504 -3.53 -11.10 28.65
C SER A 504 -3.47 -11.13 27.12
N GLU A 505 -2.50 -11.87 26.56
CA GLU A 505 -2.36 -11.96 25.10
C GLU A 505 -3.59 -12.60 24.45
N GLU A 506 -4.20 -13.61 25.08
CA GLU A 506 -5.42 -14.25 24.57
C GLU A 506 -6.61 -13.27 24.54
N ALA A 507 -6.75 -12.45 25.59
CA ALA A 507 -7.79 -11.41 25.65
C ALA A 507 -7.54 -10.33 24.59
N ARG A 508 -6.29 -9.91 24.42
CA ARG A 508 -5.87 -8.95 23.39
C ARG A 508 -6.14 -9.47 21.98
N ILE A 509 -5.78 -10.73 21.68
CA ILE A 509 -6.06 -11.38 20.40
C ILE A 509 -7.56 -11.46 20.15
N LYS A 510 -8.36 -11.83 21.16
CA LYS A 510 -9.82 -11.86 21.03
C LYS A 510 -10.39 -10.48 20.67
N ARG A 511 -9.95 -9.43 21.37
CA ARG A 511 -10.36 -8.04 21.08
C ARG A 511 -9.86 -7.56 19.73
N PHE A 512 -8.65 -7.95 19.32
CA PHE A 512 -8.15 -7.68 17.98
C PHE A 512 -9.02 -8.36 16.91
N ASN A 513 -9.43 -9.61 17.13
CA ASN A 513 -10.29 -10.35 16.20
C ASN A 513 -11.69 -9.74 16.08
N GLU A 514 -12.20 -9.06 17.11
CA GLU A 514 -13.41 -8.24 17.01
C GLU A 514 -13.20 -7.04 16.09
N TRP A 515 -12.08 -6.33 16.24
CA TRP A 515 -11.70 -5.24 15.33
C TRP A 515 -11.50 -5.74 13.89
N PHE A 516 -10.76 -6.84 13.71
CA PHE A 516 -10.52 -7.48 12.42
C PHE A 516 -11.85 -7.78 11.71
N ASN A 517 -12.78 -8.43 12.42
CA ASN A 517 -14.08 -8.79 11.88
C ASN A 517 -14.95 -7.57 11.52
N LYS A 518 -14.83 -6.46 12.27
CA LYS A 518 -15.49 -5.19 11.94
C LYS A 518 -14.92 -4.58 10.67
N GLN A 519 -13.60 -4.66 10.46
CA GLN A 519 -12.99 -4.21 9.21
C GLN A 519 -13.42 -5.08 8.03
N VAL A 520 -13.48 -6.41 8.21
CA VAL A 520 -14.03 -7.33 7.20
C VAL A 520 -15.46 -6.96 6.83
N ASP A 521 -16.33 -6.72 7.81
CA ASP A 521 -17.73 -6.34 7.54
C ASP A 521 -17.81 -5.05 6.71
N THR A 522 -16.95 -4.09 7.03
CA THR A 522 -16.84 -2.83 6.28
C THR A 522 -16.41 -3.11 4.84
N LEU A 523 -15.34 -3.88 4.62
CA LEU A 523 -14.86 -4.21 3.28
C LEU A 523 -15.86 -5.03 2.47
N ALA A 524 -16.55 -5.98 3.10
CA ALA A 524 -17.59 -6.79 2.47
C ALA A 524 -18.77 -5.93 2.03
N GLU A 525 -19.22 -5.01 2.87
CA GLU A 525 -20.31 -4.08 2.55
C GLU A 525 -19.91 -3.08 1.45
N GLU A 526 -18.70 -2.53 1.51
CA GLU A 526 -18.17 -1.64 0.45
C GLU A 526 -18.02 -2.40 -0.88
N THR A 527 -17.62 -3.67 -0.83
CA THR A 527 -17.56 -4.54 -2.00
C THR A 527 -18.94 -4.83 -2.58
N LYS A 528 -19.93 -5.11 -1.75
CA LYS A 528 -21.32 -5.29 -2.19
C LYS A 528 -21.88 -4.04 -2.88
N LYS A 529 -21.62 -2.87 -2.30
CA LYS A 529 -22.13 -1.58 -2.82
C LYS A 529 -21.41 -1.12 -4.08
N ARG A 530 -20.09 -1.27 -4.13
CA ARG A 530 -19.23 -0.56 -5.10
C ARG A 530 -18.18 -1.44 -5.78
N GLY A 531 -18.10 -2.73 -5.45
CA GLY A 531 -17.19 -3.69 -6.08
C GLY A 531 -15.71 -3.40 -5.78
N ILE A 532 -15.37 -3.04 -4.55
CA ILE A 532 -13.99 -2.70 -4.14
C ILE A 532 -13.03 -3.89 -4.29
N ILE A 533 -13.40 -5.06 -3.76
CA ILE A 533 -12.56 -6.26 -3.78
C ILE A 533 -12.83 -7.12 -5.02
N GLY A 534 -11.77 -7.51 -5.72
CA GLY A 534 -11.80 -8.43 -6.87
C GLY A 534 -11.29 -9.85 -6.55
N GLY A 535 -10.42 -9.97 -5.55
CA GLY A 535 -9.80 -11.23 -5.09
C GLY A 535 -9.58 -11.23 -3.58
N ILE A 536 -9.57 -12.41 -2.96
CA ILE A 536 -9.22 -12.59 -1.55
C ILE A 536 -8.20 -13.71 -1.41
N GLN A 537 -7.10 -13.40 -0.75
CA GLN A 537 -6.14 -14.38 -0.25
C GLN A 537 -6.47 -14.71 1.20
N LEU A 538 -6.70 -16.00 1.43
CA LEU A 538 -7.01 -16.57 2.73
C LEU A 538 -5.70 -17.13 3.31
N VAL A 539 -5.14 -16.36 4.23
CA VAL A 539 -3.85 -16.62 4.86
C VAL A 539 -3.97 -16.47 6.35
N ASP A 540 -3.52 -17.48 7.08
CA ASP A 540 -3.51 -17.48 8.53
C ASP A 540 -2.09 -17.36 9.08
N SER A 541 -1.98 -17.08 10.38
CA SER A 541 -0.69 -17.00 11.05
C SER A 541 -0.82 -17.34 12.52
N ALA A 542 0.23 -17.91 13.10
CA ALA A 542 0.31 -18.19 14.54
C ALA A 542 0.66 -16.94 15.36
N SER A 543 0.94 -15.80 14.71
CA SER A 543 1.37 -14.57 15.36
C SER A 543 1.01 -13.34 14.51
N ALA A 544 1.47 -12.16 14.90
CA ALA A 544 1.36 -10.95 14.10
C ALA A 544 2.31 -10.91 12.87
N ALA A 545 3.07 -11.98 12.60
CA ALA A 545 3.87 -12.09 11.38
C ALA A 545 3.01 -12.56 10.19
N HIS A 546 3.50 -12.33 8.97
CA HIS A 546 2.94 -12.92 7.75
C HIS A 546 3.42 -14.37 7.60
N GLY A 547 2.74 -15.30 8.28
CA GLY A 547 3.23 -16.66 8.51
C GLY A 547 2.73 -17.73 7.53
N HIS A 548 1.97 -17.36 6.49
CA HIS A 548 1.49 -18.26 5.42
C HIS A 548 0.96 -19.63 5.88
N LEU A 549 0.24 -19.68 7.01
CA LEU A 549 -0.35 -20.91 7.52
C LEU A 549 -1.66 -21.24 6.80
N PRO A 550 -2.05 -22.54 6.73
CA PRO A 550 -3.34 -22.91 6.18
C PRO A 550 -4.50 -22.22 6.94
N PRO A 551 -5.53 -21.73 6.23
CA PRO A 551 -6.71 -21.09 6.84
C PRO A 551 -7.35 -21.92 7.95
N GLY A 552 -7.46 -21.34 9.15
CA GLY A 552 -8.03 -21.99 10.33
C GLY A 552 -7.02 -22.81 11.14
N GLN A 553 -5.72 -22.58 10.97
CA GLN A 553 -4.65 -23.16 11.81
C GLN A 553 -3.94 -22.11 12.67
N GLY A 554 -4.19 -20.82 12.44
CA GLY A 554 -3.62 -19.72 13.20
C GLY A 554 -4.60 -19.08 14.17
N ILE A 555 -4.33 -17.83 14.52
CA ILE A 555 -5.07 -17.07 15.54
C ILE A 555 -6.14 -16.13 14.97
N PHE A 556 -6.20 -15.98 13.63
CA PHE A 556 -7.08 -15.01 12.97
C PHE A 556 -8.37 -15.65 12.44
N PRO A 557 -9.48 -14.89 12.37
CA PRO A 557 -10.79 -15.42 11.95
C PRO A 557 -10.93 -15.51 10.42
N VAL A 558 -9.96 -16.15 9.74
CA VAL A 558 -9.85 -16.20 8.26
C VAL A 558 -11.08 -16.82 7.60
N ILE A 559 -11.57 -17.95 8.13
CA ILE A 559 -12.75 -18.64 7.60
C ILE A 559 -14.02 -17.81 7.80
N GLU A 560 -14.14 -17.10 8.93
CA GLU A 560 -15.24 -16.18 9.17
C GLU A 560 -15.18 -14.98 8.23
N ALA A 561 -13.98 -14.52 7.87
CA ALA A 561 -13.83 -13.47 6.87
C ALA A 561 -14.41 -13.90 5.51
N ALA A 562 -14.04 -15.09 5.03
CA ALA A 562 -14.60 -15.65 3.80
C ALA A 562 -16.13 -15.76 3.85
N LYS A 563 -16.70 -16.23 4.97
CA LYS A 563 -18.16 -16.29 5.19
C LYS A 563 -18.83 -14.93 5.06
N LYS A 564 -18.28 -13.89 5.71
CA LYS A 564 -18.82 -12.53 5.68
C LYS A 564 -18.86 -11.97 4.26
N PHE A 565 -17.79 -12.14 3.48
CA PHE A 565 -17.78 -11.75 2.07
C PHE A 565 -18.82 -12.51 1.24
N LYS A 566 -18.91 -13.84 1.40
CA LYS A 566 -19.92 -14.64 0.68
C LYS A 566 -21.35 -14.24 1.06
N ALA A 567 -21.63 -13.99 2.35
CA ALA A 567 -22.92 -13.50 2.82
C ALA A 567 -23.26 -12.11 2.26
N ALA A 568 -22.26 -11.26 2.01
CA ALA A 568 -22.42 -9.98 1.33
C ALA A 568 -22.63 -10.10 -0.20
N GLY A 569 -22.60 -11.32 -0.76
CA GLY A 569 -22.80 -11.57 -2.19
C GLY A 569 -21.51 -11.52 -3.02
N TYR A 570 -20.34 -11.62 -2.37
CA TYR A 570 -19.07 -11.66 -3.07
C TYR A 570 -18.95 -12.87 -4.02
N SER A 571 -18.53 -12.58 -5.25
CA SER A 571 -18.40 -13.54 -6.36
C SER A 571 -17.02 -13.54 -7.01
N GLY A 572 -16.06 -12.77 -6.47
CA GLY A 572 -14.66 -12.88 -6.88
C GLY A 572 -14.02 -14.18 -6.37
N PHE A 573 -12.74 -14.36 -6.67
CA PHE A 573 -12.05 -15.58 -6.28
C PHE A 573 -11.63 -15.56 -4.81
N LEU A 574 -11.50 -16.76 -4.24
CA LEU A 574 -10.97 -17.03 -2.92
C LEU A 574 -9.86 -18.06 -3.08
N VAL A 575 -8.63 -17.71 -2.73
CA VAL A 575 -7.51 -18.65 -2.80
C VAL A 575 -6.86 -18.77 -1.44
N SER A 576 -6.45 -19.97 -1.07
CA SER A 576 -5.50 -20.12 0.02
C SER A 576 -4.15 -19.68 -0.48
N GLU A 577 -3.59 -18.65 0.13
CA GLU A 577 -2.18 -18.35 -0.07
C GLU A 577 -1.38 -18.97 1.06
N GLY A 578 -0.40 -19.76 0.67
CA GLY A 578 0.61 -20.24 1.58
C GLY A 578 1.46 -21.28 0.87
N HIS A 579 2.72 -21.30 1.27
CA HIS A 579 3.73 -22.17 0.67
C HIS A 579 4.68 -22.73 1.73
N GLU A 580 4.66 -22.18 2.96
CA GLU A 580 5.55 -22.59 4.04
C GLU A 580 5.27 -24.00 4.55
N GLU A 581 3.99 -24.41 4.62
CA GLU A 581 3.62 -25.75 5.08
C GLU A 581 3.55 -26.80 3.96
N GLU A 582 3.68 -26.42 2.68
CA GLU A 582 3.70 -27.36 1.55
C GLU A 582 4.90 -28.32 1.61
N LYS A 583 5.98 -27.91 2.28
CA LYS A 583 7.14 -28.78 2.56
C LYS A 583 6.81 -29.96 3.49
N PHE A 584 5.72 -29.89 4.25
CA PHE A 584 5.27 -30.97 5.14
C PHE A 584 4.21 -31.88 4.51
N GLY A 585 3.74 -31.55 3.30
CA GLY A 585 2.79 -32.36 2.55
C GLY A 585 2.21 -31.56 1.38
N GLN A 586 2.34 -32.12 0.18
CA GLN A 586 1.83 -31.48 -1.04
C GLN A 586 0.30 -31.34 -1.00
N GLY A 587 -0.20 -30.13 -1.26
CA GLY A 587 -1.62 -29.77 -1.23
C GLY A 587 -2.18 -29.65 0.19
N ARG A 588 -1.33 -29.58 1.22
CA ARG A 588 -1.78 -29.44 2.61
C ARG A 588 -2.57 -28.16 2.80
N ILE A 589 -2.15 -27.06 2.19
CA ILE A 589 -2.77 -25.75 2.40
C ILE A 589 -4.19 -25.74 1.82
N ARG A 590 -4.35 -26.25 0.60
CA ARG A 590 -5.65 -26.48 -0.05
C ARG A 590 -6.54 -27.43 0.75
N THR A 591 -6.03 -28.59 1.14
CA THR A 591 -6.85 -29.61 1.85
C THR A 591 -7.31 -29.14 3.22
N LYS A 592 -6.50 -28.33 3.92
CA LYS A 592 -6.89 -27.68 5.18
C LYS A 592 -7.94 -26.59 4.99
N LEU A 593 -7.83 -25.77 3.94
CA LEU A 593 -8.90 -24.83 3.59
C LEU A 593 -10.22 -25.57 3.34
N TRP A 594 -10.21 -26.64 2.55
CA TRP A 594 -11.40 -27.47 2.30
C TRP A 594 -11.97 -28.08 3.58
N GLN A 595 -11.10 -28.59 4.46
CA GLN A 595 -11.47 -29.14 5.76
C GLN A 595 -12.16 -28.09 6.64
N ASN A 596 -11.68 -26.85 6.63
CA ASN A 596 -12.21 -25.78 7.48
C ASN A 596 -13.42 -25.05 6.87
N ALA A 597 -13.55 -25.05 5.54
CA ALA A 597 -14.73 -24.54 4.83
C ALA A 597 -15.92 -25.54 4.82
N GLY A 598 -15.76 -26.73 5.41
CA GLY A 598 -16.81 -27.75 5.44
C GLY A 598 -17.12 -28.34 4.06
N ALA A 599 -16.13 -28.37 3.18
CA ALA A 599 -16.31 -28.84 1.81
C ALA A 599 -16.64 -30.35 1.76
N PRO A 600 -17.62 -30.79 0.95
CA PRO A 600 -17.96 -32.19 0.80
C PRO A 600 -16.93 -32.94 -0.06
N ILE A 601 -16.73 -34.20 0.25
CA ILE A 601 -16.00 -35.18 -0.54
C ILE A 601 -17.01 -35.92 -1.43
N GLY A 602 -17.12 -35.44 -2.67
CA GLY A 602 -17.93 -36.06 -3.71
C GLY A 602 -19.45 -35.96 -3.51
N ASN A 603 -20.19 -36.52 -4.46
CA ASN A 603 -21.61 -36.81 -4.29
C ASN A 603 -21.74 -38.11 -3.49
N SER A 604 -22.53 -38.09 -2.43
CA SER A 604 -22.87 -39.29 -1.67
C SER A 604 -23.33 -40.40 -2.61
N TYR A 605 -22.67 -41.56 -2.57
CA TYR A 605 -23.01 -42.73 -3.41
C TYR A 605 -24.39 -43.32 -3.05
N TYR A 606 -24.98 -42.90 -1.93
CA TYR A 606 -26.31 -43.28 -1.47
C TYR A 606 -27.23 -42.07 -1.41
N ASN A 607 -28.38 -42.14 -2.10
CA ASN A 607 -29.41 -41.09 -2.22
C ASN A 607 -30.01 -40.58 -0.89
N SER A 608 -29.54 -41.05 0.27
CA SER A 608 -30.08 -40.71 1.60
C SER A 608 -29.01 -40.45 2.67
N ALA A 609 -27.72 -40.51 2.33
CA ALA A 609 -26.65 -40.25 3.29
C ALA A 609 -26.08 -38.83 3.09
N PRO A 610 -25.85 -38.05 4.17
CA PRO A 610 -25.22 -36.74 4.06
C PRO A 610 -23.86 -36.85 3.34
N PRO A 611 -23.47 -35.86 2.51
CA PRO A 611 -22.18 -35.88 1.84
C PRO A 611 -21.06 -36.02 2.88
N LEU A 612 -20.12 -36.94 2.64
CA LEU A 612 -18.90 -37.04 3.44
C LEU A 612 -18.18 -35.67 3.40
N GLN A 613 -17.62 -35.21 4.50
CA GLN A 613 -16.85 -33.96 4.57
C GLN A 613 -15.36 -34.25 4.68
N TRP A 614 -14.51 -33.30 4.29
CA TRP A 614 -13.05 -33.44 4.43
C TRP A 614 -12.58 -33.71 5.87
N ARG A 615 -13.30 -33.22 6.88
CA ARG A 615 -13.03 -33.55 8.31
C ARG A 615 -13.25 -35.03 8.65
N GLN A 616 -14.11 -35.73 7.92
CA GLN A 616 -14.52 -37.09 8.21
C GLN A 616 -13.60 -38.14 7.56
N VAL A 617 -12.72 -37.73 6.64
CA VAL A 617 -11.80 -38.63 5.92
C VAL A 617 -10.46 -38.83 6.63
N GLN A 618 -10.11 -37.98 7.59
CA GLN A 618 -8.87 -38.15 8.36
C GLN A 618 -8.81 -39.48 9.15
N HIS A 619 -9.96 -40.15 9.33
CA HIS A 619 -10.10 -41.46 9.95
C HIS A 619 -10.81 -42.50 9.06
N ASN A 620 -11.04 -42.21 7.78
CA ASN A 620 -11.75 -43.10 6.86
C ASN A 620 -11.01 -43.24 5.52
N TYR A 621 -11.03 -44.44 4.93
CA TYR A 621 -10.48 -44.67 3.59
C TYR A 621 -11.38 -44.06 2.51
N PHE A 622 -10.78 -43.37 1.54
CA PHE A 622 -11.50 -42.81 0.40
C PHE A 622 -12.20 -43.93 -0.39
N GLY A 623 -13.54 -43.87 -0.48
CA GLY A 623 -14.33 -44.78 -1.30
C GLY A 623 -14.75 -46.10 -0.64
N LYS A 624 -14.53 -46.33 0.66
CA LYS A 624 -15.04 -47.52 1.37
C LYS A 624 -15.55 -47.21 2.78
N THR A 625 -16.64 -47.88 3.17
CA THR A 625 -17.29 -47.80 4.50
C THR A 625 -16.60 -48.64 5.57
N TYR A 626 -15.43 -49.22 5.29
CA TYR A 626 -14.70 -50.07 6.22
C TYR A 626 -13.19 -49.83 6.13
N ASN A 627 -12.50 -49.92 7.28
CA ASN A 627 -11.04 -49.97 7.32
C ASN A 627 -10.56 -51.17 6.49
N PRO A 628 -9.42 -51.08 5.77
CA PRO A 628 -8.86 -52.23 5.10
C PRO A 628 -8.65 -53.35 6.14
N LEU A 629 -9.25 -54.50 5.88
CA LEU A 629 -9.17 -55.67 6.76
C LEU A 629 -7.73 -56.20 6.91
N PHE A 630 -6.81 -55.74 6.07
CA PHE A 630 -5.41 -56.15 6.03
C PHE A 630 -4.51 -54.94 5.77
N MET A 631 -3.40 -54.86 6.50
CA MET A 631 -2.32 -53.90 6.28
C MET A 631 -1.10 -54.65 5.73
N PHE A 632 -0.44 -54.10 4.70
CA PHE A 632 0.66 -54.78 4.02
C PHE A 632 2.03 -54.28 4.49
N GLY A 633 3.00 -55.19 4.54
CA GLY A 633 4.42 -54.86 4.77
C GLY A 633 4.78 -54.47 6.21
N SER A 634 5.89 -53.73 6.35
CA SER A 634 6.48 -53.30 7.64
C SER A 634 5.61 -52.32 8.45
N TYR A 635 4.50 -51.85 7.87
CA TYR A 635 3.54 -50.98 8.53
C TYR A 635 2.49 -51.75 9.35
N SER A 636 2.42 -53.09 9.23
CA SER A 636 1.48 -53.93 10.00
C SER A 636 1.84 -53.92 11.49
N PRO A 637 0.93 -53.46 12.39
CA PRO A 637 1.24 -53.32 13.83
C PRO A 637 1.42 -54.67 14.55
N SER A 638 0.85 -55.75 14.01
CA SER A 638 1.07 -57.13 14.46
C SER A 638 0.86 -58.11 13.28
N ASN A 639 1.09 -59.40 13.51
CA ASN A 639 0.82 -60.44 12.50
C ASN A 639 -0.69 -60.66 12.25
N ASP A 640 -1.56 -60.18 13.14
CA ASP A 640 -3.02 -60.33 13.02
C ASP A 640 -3.61 -59.50 11.86
N PHE A 641 -2.85 -58.51 11.38
CA PHE A 641 -3.23 -57.64 10.26
C PHE A 641 -2.65 -58.08 8.91
N LYS A 642 -1.91 -59.19 8.88
CA LYS A 642 -1.32 -59.79 7.67
C LYS A 642 -2.26 -60.86 7.10
N LEU A 643 -2.19 -61.09 5.79
CA LEU A 643 -2.80 -62.27 5.18
C LEU A 643 -2.13 -63.54 5.73
N TRP A 644 -2.91 -64.58 5.99
CA TRP A 644 -2.39 -65.91 6.38
C TRP A 644 -1.37 -66.47 5.38
N SER A 645 -1.48 -66.05 4.12
CA SER A 645 -0.62 -66.50 3.02
C SER A 645 0.67 -65.71 2.90
N GLU A 646 0.81 -64.56 3.57
CA GLU A 646 1.92 -63.59 3.43
C GLU A 646 2.25 -63.18 1.98
N VAL A 647 1.38 -63.49 1.01
CA VAL A 647 1.58 -63.16 -0.39
C VAL A 647 1.32 -61.66 -0.58
N PRO A 648 2.27 -60.89 -1.13
CA PRO A 648 2.02 -59.52 -1.56
C PRO A 648 0.96 -59.53 -2.66
N LEU A 649 -0.16 -58.84 -2.48
CA LEU A 649 -1.10 -58.57 -3.55
C LEU A 649 -0.61 -57.32 -4.31
N GLU A 650 -0.59 -57.40 -5.64
CA GLU A 650 -0.20 -56.29 -6.54
C GLU A 650 -1.13 -55.07 -6.42
#